data_AF-A0A5K7ZQ28-F1
#
_entry.id   AF-A0A5K7ZQ28-F1
#
_cell.length_a   1.000
_cell.length_b   1.000
_cell.length_c   1.000
_cell.angle_alpha   90.00
_cell.angle_beta   90.00
_cell.angle_gamma   90.00
#
_symmetry.space_group_name_H-M   'P 1'
#
loop_
_entity.id
_entity.type
_entity.pdbx_description
1 polymer ?
#
loop_
_entity_poly.entity_id
_entity_poly.type
_entity_poly.pdbx_seq_one_letter_code
_entity_poly.pdbx_strand_id
1 'polypeptide(L)'
;MNAMSANRIVTAAKKMVVFLSDLQRKIRNLNTQWPAICWGRHPSRVHGPAIILFPCSASLVCCGLAGIIAVKGKSKGKIDIDLAGLENRIDAVAMSGLQSCARQTDAVADGYLAGQAVLDSLTKDIRSLKEEARFLALFSDPSARQHLVQLSARLTALLEQEQDLMSKEVGSLDSRAVDVVAARIEMLKDMVWCLDVELAANIERVRELMSGSEAPVADGCVTVFRQINAVLNSIDRLEVRGRDSAGISILFILPAAAFDTLQVELTDENLAAEFEDRMQGEVLGNASISFNHSTAENGDAIVALTMVYKVAAEIGSLGDNIRFLRGQIRKDRILQKITAAPHTFHTVSSHTRWASVGAITEPNCHPVDNTLAGACLKEHPIIHACLNGDIDNYMELKAAVEADGGSIPESITTDTKIIPLQIEKHLQTGVDVAEAFRLAVSDFQGSHAIAMHTDLAPGKFFLAQKGSGQAVFVGLAEDHYMSASEVYGFIEETQRFLKMNGEQVAEGKNGPTQGQIFVLDQRSAGGLSGITAMYYDGTPIELTDDDIKHTEITSRDIDRQDFSHYFLKEISEAPLSVERTLLNRWKVREEDDGQHYAIHLDERVFPPSLEAAFREDRIRRIFFVGQGTAGVAAQACADILKSYLADPTIQLRALKASELSGFELNEGDDDASMADTLVVAISQSGTTTDTNRTVDMVKARGAHTLAIVNRRDSDITFKVDGVLYTSSGRDIEMSVASTKAFYSQIVAGALLGLKVAGIKGRRSSEFLSDQIAELLRIPEHMRSVLALGPSLQKSARRLAATKTYWAAVGSGPNKASADEIRIKLSELCYKTISSDYVEDKKHIDLSSEPLIIVCAAGSRGTVIGDIIKDTAIFKAHKAAPVVIADEGEDRFDPYAEDVFHVPQVSPQFAPILNTLVGHIWGYHAALAIHDGSRFLHEVRESLYTTLDEMADKGLDVYEAVLEKSFREKIAEFYRAFRERRRNVRFPAAITHASDLTLLFKYLSGRLPLTDFELDFGLKGTAKNVIDTLFRVLGESINLMSRPVDAIKHQAKTVTVGTSRISERVEGVLFDSLTDHELDIAQVVNRNVIVMKNIQGVIDHVKGSILYRIDGLGLLGDPTDQTTIKILKKTGILAKLPSRVEKDPVLKGTKRIIVREGNVYIGKGRKDGRSIVVIPATSEDPTDGSRIRYLLLLNIGFKEESPLAVKVKALGGKYEHIKNIVQENSVAWSDGYLEEVPVDDLFGRSAEKLAEGMVERHR
;
A
#
# COMPACT_ATOMS: atom_id res chain seq x y z
N MET A 1 -3.85 19.38 13.36
CA MET A 1 -3.96 19.72 14.80
C MET A 1 -4.04 21.23 15.00
N ASN A 2 -5.20 21.68 15.46
CA ASN A 2 -5.60 22.88 16.21
C ASN A 2 -4.75 24.17 16.17
N ALA A 3 -5.35 25.21 15.57
CA ALA A 3 -4.92 26.62 15.54
C ALA A 3 -4.90 27.35 16.90
N MET A 4 -5.28 26.69 18.01
CA MET A 4 -5.29 27.30 19.35
C MET A 4 -3.93 27.26 20.08
N SER A 5 -2.94 26.50 19.61
CA SER A 5 -1.57 26.53 20.15
C SER A 5 -0.71 27.66 19.56
N ALA A 6 -1.07 28.17 18.38
CA ALA A 6 -0.30 29.17 17.65
C ALA A 6 -0.16 30.49 18.42
N ASN A 7 -1.21 30.95 19.11
CA ASN A 7 -1.14 32.22 19.87
C ASN A 7 -0.26 32.13 21.13
N ARG A 8 -0.14 30.95 21.77
CA ARG A 8 0.78 30.77 22.91
C ARG A 8 2.24 30.66 22.43
N ILE A 9 2.47 30.02 21.29
CA ILE A 9 3.79 29.92 20.66
C ILE A 9 4.26 31.30 20.16
N VAL A 10 3.38 32.09 19.53
CA VAL A 10 3.70 33.47 19.08
C VAL A 10 3.99 34.39 20.26
N THR A 11 3.31 34.21 21.39
CA THR A 11 3.56 35.02 22.60
C THR A 11 4.87 34.62 23.30
N ALA A 12 5.20 33.32 23.32
CA ALA A 12 6.49 32.82 23.81
C ALA A 12 7.64 33.25 22.89
N ALA A 13 7.46 33.17 21.57
CA ALA A 13 8.42 33.63 20.58
C ALA A 13 8.67 35.14 20.68
N LYS A 14 7.63 35.97 20.87
CA LYS A 14 7.80 37.41 21.10
C LYS A 14 8.58 37.71 22.39
N LYS A 15 8.36 36.98 23.48
CA LYS A 15 9.13 37.12 24.73
C LYS A 15 10.60 36.67 24.55
N MET A 16 10.83 35.63 23.76
CA MET A 16 12.17 35.12 23.46
C MET A 16 12.94 36.06 22.53
N VAL A 17 12.26 36.70 21.56
CA VAL A 17 12.85 37.74 20.69
C VAL A 17 13.27 38.97 21.50
N VAL A 18 12.45 39.41 22.47
CA VAL A 18 12.83 40.52 23.37
C VAL A 18 14.02 40.13 24.25
N PHE A 19 14.02 38.92 24.83
CA PHE A 19 15.13 38.41 25.63
C PHE A 19 16.44 38.31 24.83
N LEU A 20 16.38 37.81 23.60
CA LEU A 20 17.54 37.70 22.70
C LEU A 20 18.02 39.07 22.19
N SER A 21 17.13 40.05 22.00
CA SER A 21 17.53 41.42 21.65
C SER A 21 18.26 42.14 22.79
N ASP A 22 17.86 41.90 24.04
CA ASP A 22 18.55 42.42 25.23
C ASP A 22 19.90 41.70 25.48
N LEU A 23 19.97 40.41 25.12
CA LEU A 23 21.21 39.63 25.15
C LEU A 23 22.19 40.11 24.07
N GLN A 24 21.73 40.39 22.85
CA GLN A 24 22.51 41.00 21.77
C GLN A 24 23.06 42.39 22.16
N ARG A 25 22.27 43.18 22.89
CA ARG A 25 22.69 44.52 23.37
C ARG A 25 23.74 44.44 24.48
N LYS A 26 23.68 43.43 25.36
CA LYS A 26 24.68 43.18 26.42
C LYS A 26 25.99 42.57 25.89
N ILE A 27 25.95 41.85 24.77
CA ILE A 27 27.11 41.12 24.21
C ILE A 27 27.85 41.90 23.13
N ARG A 28 27.34 43.05 22.66
CA ARG A 28 27.97 43.94 21.66
C ARG A 28 29.39 44.47 22.01
N ASN A 29 29.93 44.12 23.18
CA ASN A 29 31.32 44.44 23.60
C ASN A 29 32.33 43.30 23.35
N LEU A 30 31.94 42.18 22.74
CA LEU A 30 32.85 41.08 22.39
C LEU A 30 33.00 40.99 20.86
N ASN A 31 34.17 41.35 20.37
CA ASN A 31 34.52 41.54 18.96
C ASN A 31 34.68 40.20 18.21
N THR A 32 33.61 39.40 18.10
CA THR A 32 33.59 38.10 17.39
C THR A 32 32.34 37.96 16.51
N GLN A 33 32.50 37.51 15.26
CA GLN A 33 31.38 37.29 14.33
C GLN A 33 30.52 36.11 14.79
N TRP A 34 29.23 36.36 15.05
CA TRP A 34 28.26 35.36 15.49
C TRP A 34 27.59 34.62 14.31
N PRO A 35 27.22 33.34 14.49
CA PRO A 35 26.48 32.58 13.50
C PRO A 35 25.05 33.08 13.29
N ALA A 36 24.53 32.98 12.06
CA ALA A 36 23.14 33.33 11.72
C ALA A 36 22.14 32.32 12.31
N ILE A 37 21.07 32.75 12.99
CA ILE A 37 20.06 31.81 13.54
C ILE A 37 18.90 31.65 12.55
N CYS A 38 18.69 30.45 12.01
CA CYS A 38 17.65 30.15 11.01
C CYS A 38 16.59 29.20 11.57
N TRP A 39 15.34 29.29 11.13
CA TRP A 39 14.23 28.47 11.64
C TRP A 39 13.57 27.67 10.51
N GLY A 40 13.32 26.37 10.71
CA GLY A 40 12.57 25.56 9.73
C GLY A 40 13.26 25.36 8.39
N ARG A 41 14.59 25.54 8.33
CA ARG A 41 15.38 25.51 7.08
C ARG A 41 16.12 24.18 6.96
N HIS A 42 16.17 23.62 5.75
CA HIS A 42 17.03 22.48 5.47
C HIS A 42 18.50 22.89 5.66
N PRO A 43 19.35 22.07 6.31
CA PRO A 43 20.74 22.44 6.64
C PRO A 43 21.57 22.92 5.44
N SER A 44 21.34 22.35 4.27
CA SER A 44 22.04 22.73 3.02
C SER A 44 21.67 24.10 2.46
N ARG A 45 20.61 24.75 2.97
CA ARG A 45 20.07 26.02 2.44
C ARG A 45 20.42 27.22 3.33
N VAL A 46 21.44 27.08 4.17
CA VAL A 46 21.91 28.13 5.08
C VAL A 46 23.41 28.29 4.86
N HIS A 47 23.87 29.53 4.63
CA HIS A 47 25.26 29.82 4.31
C HIS A 47 25.92 30.67 5.41
N GLY A 48 27.18 30.35 5.72
CA GLY A 48 27.94 30.90 6.85
C GLY A 48 27.72 30.10 8.14
N PRO A 49 28.53 30.34 9.19
CA PRO A 49 28.27 29.72 10.48
C PRO A 49 26.84 30.12 10.89
N ALA A 50 25.97 29.14 11.14
CA ALA A 50 24.56 29.36 11.38
C ALA A 50 23.97 28.29 12.30
N ILE A 51 23.07 28.69 13.20
CA ILE A 51 22.35 27.81 14.12
C ILE A 51 20.93 27.64 13.58
N ILE A 52 20.60 26.45 13.09
CA ILE A 52 19.28 26.16 12.52
C ILE A 52 18.42 25.49 13.58
N LEU A 53 17.36 26.17 14.01
CA LEU A 53 16.37 25.67 14.95
C LEU A 53 15.20 25.05 14.16
N PHE A 54 14.93 23.76 14.37
CA PHE A 54 14.00 22.92 13.59
C PHE A 54 14.45 22.63 12.14
N PRO A 55 15.58 21.93 11.91
CA PRO A 55 15.97 21.50 10.57
C PRO A 55 15.01 20.40 10.05
N CYS A 56 14.55 20.52 8.81
CA CYS A 56 13.60 19.59 8.20
C CYS A 56 14.35 18.65 7.24
N SER A 57 14.32 17.33 7.47
CA SER A 57 14.64 16.28 6.49
C SER A 57 13.75 15.07 6.77
N ALA A 58 12.95 14.64 5.78
CA ALA A 58 11.97 13.56 5.96
C ALA A 58 11.59 12.91 4.63
N SER A 59 12.21 11.78 4.25
CA SER A 59 11.69 10.89 3.20
C SER A 59 12.59 9.68 2.94
N LEU A 60 12.18 8.50 3.42
CA LEU A 60 12.52 7.22 2.77
C LEU A 60 11.22 6.43 2.62
N VAL A 61 10.76 6.26 1.37
CA VAL A 61 9.51 5.58 1.01
C VAL A 61 9.83 4.64 -0.16
N CYS A 62 9.76 3.33 0.03
CA CYS A 62 10.10 2.35 -1.01
C CYS A 62 8.86 2.06 -1.88
N CYS A 63 8.98 2.12 -3.20
CA CYS A 63 8.10 1.52 -4.23
C CYS A 63 8.92 0.48 -5.03
N GLY A 64 8.28 -0.38 -5.84
CA GLY A 64 8.94 -1.52 -6.51
C GLY A 64 8.98 -1.36 -8.03
N LEU A 65 10.17 -1.43 -8.63
CA LEU A 65 10.34 -1.51 -10.09
C LEU A 65 11.11 -2.77 -10.46
N ALA A 66 10.73 -3.42 -11.56
CA ALA A 66 11.42 -4.59 -12.11
C ALA A 66 11.40 -4.55 -13.64
N GLY A 67 12.51 -4.91 -14.27
CA GLY A 67 12.60 -4.99 -15.73
C GLY A 67 13.58 -6.08 -16.16
N ILE A 68 13.20 -6.87 -17.16
CA ILE A 68 14.01 -7.95 -17.73
C ILE A 68 14.26 -7.69 -19.20
N ILE A 69 15.50 -7.94 -19.64
CA ILE A 69 15.87 -7.96 -21.05
C ILE A 69 16.77 -9.16 -21.38
N ALA A 70 16.47 -9.85 -22.46
CA ALA A 70 17.25 -11.00 -22.93
C ALA A 70 18.54 -10.57 -23.62
N VAL A 71 19.66 -11.24 -23.36
CA VAL A 71 20.91 -10.99 -24.09
C VAL A 71 21.08 -11.95 -25.26
N LYS A 72 21.61 -11.47 -26.38
CA LYS A 72 21.92 -12.28 -27.57
C LYS A 72 23.19 -13.09 -27.32
N GLY A 73 23.05 -14.16 -26.54
CA GLY A 73 24.08 -15.18 -26.37
C GLY A 73 24.29 -16.01 -27.65
N LYS A 74 25.43 -16.71 -27.76
CA LYS A 74 25.61 -17.76 -28.78
C LYS A 74 24.53 -18.82 -28.55
N SER A 75 23.59 -18.97 -29.48
CA SER A 75 22.67 -20.11 -29.50
C SER A 75 23.51 -21.39 -29.39
N LYS A 76 23.41 -22.08 -28.25
CA LYS A 76 24.10 -23.36 -28.02
C LYS A 76 23.41 -24.52 -28.76
N GLY A 77 22.41 -24.24 -29.61
CA GLY A 77 21.56 -25.25 -30.24
C GLY A 77 20.66 -25.95 -29.23
N LYS A 78 19.97 -27.02 -29.66
CA LYS A 78 19.26 -27.92 -28.73
C LYS A 78 20.30 -28.56 -27.80
N ILE A 79 20.22 -28.24 -26.52
CA ILE A 79 21.03 -28.86 -25.46
C ILE A 79 20.26 -30.06 -24.94
N ASP A 80 20.89 -31.24 -24.94
CA ASP A 80 20.35 -32.42 -24.26
C ASP A 80 20.51 -32.26 -22.74
N ILE A 81 19.48 -32.61 -21.97
CA ILE A 81 19.51 -32.47 -20.51
C ILE A 81 20.05 -33.78 -19.93
N ASP A 82 21.21 -33.71 -19.28
CA ASP A 82 21.81 -34.87 -18.61
C ASP A 82 21.12 -35.20 -17.28
N LEU A 83 19.87 -35.67 -17.37
CA LEU A 83 19.08 -36.09 -16.21
C LEU A 83 19.68 -37.34 -15.53
N ALA A 84 20.32 -38.22 -16.30
CA ALA A 84 20.98 -39.41 -15.77
C ALA A 84 22.22 -39.04 -14.93
N GLY A 85 23.03 -38.09 -15.40
CA GLY A 85 24.15 -37.52 -14.63
C GLY A 85 23.68 -36.85 -13.35
N LEU A 86 22.57 -36.10 -13.42
CA LEU A 86 21.95 -35.47 -12.25
C LEU A 86 21.49 -36.51 -11.22
N GLU A 87 20.83 -37.57 -11.69
CA GLU A 87 20.38 -38.69 -10.86
C GLU A 87 21.56 -39.39 -10.16
N ASN A 88 22.63 -39.71 -10.90
CA ASN A 88 23.83 -40.33 -10.33
C ASN A 88 24.48 -39.48 -9.22
N ARG A 89 24.46 -38.14 -9.35
CA ARG A 89 24.97 -37.25 -8.31
C ARG A 89 24.05 -37.22 -7.08
N ILE A 90 22.73 -37.22 -7.28
CA ILE A 90 21.75 -37.31 -6.19
C ILE A 90 21.91 -38.64 -5.45
N ASP A 91 22.14 -39.74 -6.16
CA ASP A 91 22.44 -41.06 -5.57
C ASP A 91 23.70 -41.01 -4.70
N ALA A 92 24.78 -40.39 -5.21
CA ALA A 92 26.02 -40.24 -4.45
C ALA A 92 25.81 -39.43 -3.16
N VAL A 93 25.05 -38.34 -3.23
CA VAL A 93 24.70 -37.50 -2.08
C VAL A 93 23.86 -38.28 -1.06
N ALA A 94 22.85 -39.02 -1.52
CA ALA A 94 21.97 -39.83 -0.67
C ALA A 94 22.70 -41.01 0.00
N MET A 95 23.69 -41.60 -0.66
CA MET A 95 24.52 -42.68 -0.09
C MET A 95 25.47 -42.18 1.01
N SER A 96 25.68 -40.88 1.13
CA SER A 96 26.64 -40.25 2.05
C SER A 96 25.95 -39.38 3.13
N GLY A 97 24.75 -39.78 3.58
CA GLY A 97 24.02 -39.13 4.67
C GLY A 97 24.73 -39.16 6.03
N LEU A 98 24.23 -38.45 7.04
CA LEU A 98 24.95 -38.24 8.31
C LEU A 98 25.27 -39.54 9.05
N GLN A 99 24.38 -40.53 8.96
CA GLN A 99 24.57 -41.88 9.53
C GLN A 99 25.77 -42.64 8.95
N SER A 100 26.19 -42.30 7.72
CA SER A 100 27.29 -42.97 7.03
C SER A 100 28.67 -42.38 7.36
N CYS A 101 28.70 -41.20 7.99
CA CYS A 101 29.94 -40.51 8.34
C CYS A 101 30.42 -40.89 9.75
N ALA A 102 31.74 -41.04 9.92
CA ALA A 102 32.32 -41.07 11.26
C ALA A 102 32.07 -39.72 11.94
N ARG A 103 31.72 -39.73 13.24
CA ARG A 103 31.32 -38.54 14.02
C ARG A 103 32.46 -37.55 14.34
N GLN A 104 33.56 -37.61 13.61
CA GLN A 104 34.70 -36.71 13.73
C GLN A 104 34.58 -35.57 12.73
N THR A 105 34.99 -34.36 13.12
CA THR A 105 34.83 -33.13 12.33
C THR A 105 35.35 -33.24 10.90
N ASP A 106 36.56 -33.79 10.72
CA ASP A 106 37.18 -33.88 9.40
C ASP A 106 36.45 -34.90 8.51
N ALA A 107 35.95 -36.00 9.09
CA ALA A 107 35.16 -37.00 8.36
C ALA A 107 33.79 -36.48 7.92
N VAL A 108 33.13 -35.65 8.74
CA VAL A 108 31.88 -34.97 8.38
C VAL A 108 32.15 -33.89 7.32
N ALA A 109 33.20 -33.08 7.51
CA ALA A 109 33.58 -32.05 6.55
C ALA A 109 33.88 -32.64 5.16
N ASP A 110 34.62 -33.74 5.10
CA ASP A 110 35.03 -34.33 3.83
C ASP A 110 33.93 -35.23 3.21
N GLY A 111 33.18 -35.98 4.03
CA GLY A 111 32.31 -37.05 3.55
C GLY A 111 30.81 -36.75 3.53
N TYR A 112 30.29 -35.89 4.41
CA TYR A 112 28.83 -35.70 4.55
C TYR A 112 28.20 -35.15 3.27
N LEU A 113 27.15 -35.79 2.78
CA LEU A 113 26.49 -35.49 1.50
C LEU A 113 27.48 -35.44 0.32
N ALA A 114 28.44 -36.37 0.30
CA ALA A 114 29.49 -36.52 -0.70
C ALA A 114 30.49 -35.34 -0.81
N GLY A 115 30.50 -34.45 0.19
CA GLY A 115 31.44 -33.33 0.29
C GLY A 115 31.01 -32.08 -0.50
N GLN A 116 31.66 -30.95 -0.18
CA GLN A 116 31.26 -29.62 -0.69
C GLN A 116 31.31 -29.53 -2.22
N ALA A 117 32.37 -30.05 -2.84
CA ALA A 117 32.56 -29.93 -4.29
C ALA A 117 31.46 -30.65 -5.10
N VAL A 118 30.95 -31.78 -4.60
CA VAL A 118 29.84 -32.51 -5.23
C VAL A 118 28.54 -31.73 -5.08
N LEU A 119 28.28 -31.18 -3.90
CA LEU A 119 27.09 -30.34 -3.67
C LEU A 119 27.11 -29.03 -4.47
N ASP A 120 28.26 -28.37 -4.59
CA ASP A 120 28.41 -27.17 -5.41
C ASP A 120 28.16 -27.49 -6.89
N SER A 121 28.71 -28.62 -7.38
CA SER A 121 28.45 -29.11 -8.73
C SER A 121 26.98 -29.44 -8.93
N LEU A 122 26.34 -30.14 -7.99
CA LEU A 122 24.92 -30.49 -8.06
C LEU A 122 24.03 -29.24 -8.04
N THR A 123 24.34 -28.27 -7.18
CA THR A 123 23.64 -26.98 -7.11
C THR A 123 23.74 -26.24 -8.44
N LYS A 124 24.94 -26.22 -9.02
CA LYS A 124 25.19 -25.60 -10.33
C LYS A 124 24.41 -26.31 -11.43
N ASP A 125 24.45 -27.65 -11.47
CA ASP A 125 23.74 -28.45 -12.47
C ASP A 125 22.22 -28.19 -12.40
N ILE A 126 21.63 -28.22 -11.19
CA ILE A 126 20.20 -27.92 -10.97
C ILE A 126 19.87 -26.49 -11.41
N ARG A 127 20.63 -25.47 -10.98
CA ARG A 127 20.37 -24.08 -11.36
C ARG A 127 20.53 -23.83 -12.85
N SER A 128 21.43 -24.56 -13.51
CA SER A 128 21.66 -24.46 -14.95
C SER A 128 20.44 -24.90 -15.78
N LEU A 129 19.51 -25.67 -15.19
CA LEU A 129 18.23 -26.02 -15.82
C LEU A 129 17.32 -24.81 -16.06
N LYS A 130 17.55 -23.69 -15.33
CA LYS A 130 16.84 -22.43 -15.53
C LYS A 130 17.33 -21.68 -16.78
N GLU A 131 18.52 -21.98 -17.32
CA GLU A 131 18.99 -21.37 -18.57
C GLU A 131 17.99 -21.66 -19.70
N GLU A 132 17.72 -20.66 -20.56
CA GLU A 132 16.66 -20.71 -21.58
C GLU A 132 16.63 -22.00 -22.39
N ALA A 133 17.78 -22.43 -22.93
CA ALA A 133 17.86 -23.63 -23.77
C ALA A 133 17.43 -24.90 -23.02
N ARG A 134 17.78 -25.04 -21.73
CA ARG A 134 17.40 -26.20 -20.91
C ARG A 134 15.96 -26.08 -20.44
N PHE A 135 15.51 -24.88 -20.08
CA PHE A 135 14.11 -24.62 -19.74
C PHE A 135 13.18 -24.98 -20.90
N LEU A 136 13.50 -24.58 -22.14
CA LEU A 136 12.73 -24.91 -23.35
C LEU A 136 12.66 -26.42 -23.61
N ALA A 137 13.76 -27.13 -23.40
CA ALA A 137 13.80 -28.58 -23.50
C ALA A 137 12.88 -29.25 -22.45
N LEU A 138 12.92 -28.80 -21.18
CA LEU A 138 12.00 -29.25 -20.12
C LEU A 138 10.53 -28.91 -20.43
N PHE A 139 10.28 -27.70 -20.93
CA PHE A 139 8.94 -27.22 -21.25
C PHE A 139 8.27 -28.07 -22.34
N SER A 140 9.08 -28.54 -23.31
CA SER A 140 8.61 -29.32 -24.45
C SER A 140 8.47 -30.82 -24.17
N ASP A 141 9.20 -31.37 -23.18
CA ASP A 141 9.24 -32.82 -22.89
C ASP A 141 8.52 -33.18 -21.57
N PRO A 142 7.31 -33.79 -21.63
CA PRO A 142 6.59 -34.26 -20.44
C PRO A 142 7.34 -35.32 -19.62
N SER A 143 8.12 -36.19 -20.27
CA SER A 143 8.88 -37.24 -19.59
C SER A 143 9.99 -36.63 -18.75
N ALA A 144 10.72 -35.65 -19.29
CA ALA A 144 11.73 -34.91 -18.56
C ALA A 144 11.15 -34.18 -17.33
N ARG A 145 9.96 -33.58 -17.45
CA ARG A 145 9.27 -32.97 -16.30
C ARG A 145 8.90 -33.97 -15.22
N GLN A 146 8.37 -35.13 -15.61
CA GLN A 146 8.04 -36.18 -14.65
C GLN A 146 9.30 -36.70 -13.93
N HIS A 147 10.43 -36.82 -14.63
CA HIS A 147 11.71 -37.20 -14.03
C HIS A 147 12.20 -36.14 -13.03
N LEU A 148 12.08 -34.84 -13.32
CA LEU A 148 12.41 -33.79 -12.36
C LEU A 148 11.60 -33.88 -11.07
N VAL A 149 10.29 -34.13 -11.17
CA VAL A 149 9.42 -34.32 -9.98
C VAL A 149 9.89 -35.52 -9.15
N GLN A 150 10.31 -36.61 -9.80
CA GLN A 150 10.88 -37.77 -9.10
C GLN A 150 12.19 -37.44 -8.40
N LEU A 151 13.11 -36.72 -9.06
CA LEU A 151 14.38 -36.31 -8.46
C LEU A 151 14.16 -35.38 -7.27
N SER A 152 13.23 -34.44 -7.36
CA SER A 152 12.87 -33.56 -6.26
C SER A 152 12.31 -34.34 -5.07
N ALA A 153 11.35 -35.24 -5.29
CA ALA A 153 10.79 -36.08 -4.23
C ALA A 153 11.86 -36.92 -3.50
N ARG A 154 12.87 -37.40 -4.22
CA ARG A 154 14.02 -38.12 -3.63
C ARG A 154 14.88 -37.22 -2.76
N LEU A 155 15.18 -35.99 -3.21
CA LEU A 155 15.93 -35.01 -2.41
C LEU A 155 15.14 -34.56 -1.18
N THR A 156 13.81 -34.40 -1.29
CA THR A 156 12.93 -34.06 -0.15
C THR A 156 12.96 -35.15 0.91
N ALA A 157 12.86 -36.43 0.52
CA ALA A 157 12.96 -37.54 1.46
C ALA A 157 14.32 -37.59 2.19
N LEU A 158 15.42 -37.33 1.46
CA LEU A 158 16.76 -37.22 2.05
C LEU A 158 16.83 -36.03 3.02
N LEU A 159 16.33 -34.87 2.63
CA LEU A 159 16.31 -33.67 3.46
C LEU A 159 15.59 -33.91 4.79
N GLU A 160 14.38 -34.50 4.76
CA GLU A 160 13.61 -34.82 5.96
C GLU A 160 14.37 -35.77 6.90
N GLN A 161 15.00 -36.81 6.33
CA GLN A 161 15.83 -37.75 7.07
C GLN A 161 17.02 -37.05 7.75
N GLU A 162 17.76 -36.23 7.02
CA GLU A 162 18.94 -35.54 7.55
C GLU A 162 18.60 -34.47 8.58
N GLN A 163 17.45 -33.79 8.45
CA GLN A 163 16.97 -32.85 9.46
C GLN A 163 16.61 -33.53 10.77
N ASP A 164 15.92 -34.68 10.72
CA ASP A 164 15.60 -35.48 11.90
C ASP A 164 16.88 -35.98 12.60
N LEU A 165 17.86 -36.46 11.84
CA LEU A 165 19.15 -36.90 12.39
C LEU A 165 19.93 -35.75 13.03
N MET A 166 20.00 -34.60 12.36
CA MET A 166 20.66 -33.41 12.89
C MET A 166 20.06 -32.99 14.24
N SER A 167 18.72 -32.99 14.36
CA SER A 167 18.05 -32.63 15.60
C SER A 167 18.42 -33.55 16.79
N LYS A 168 18.66 -34.83 16.52
CA LYS A 168 19.01 -35.85 17.53
C LYS A 168 20.49 -35.82 17.91
N GLU A 169 21.38 -35.51 16.96
CA GLU A 169 22.83 -35.63 17.15
C GLU A 169 23.55 -34.30 17.45
N VAL A 170 22.89 -33.14 17.29
CA VAL A 170 23.52 -31.79 17.41
C VAL A 170 24.32 -31.57 18.70
N GLY A 171 23.86 -32.12 19.82
CA GLY A 171 24.52 -31.99 21.11
C GLY A 171 25.81 -32.80 21.24
N SER A 172 25.97 -33.83 20.41
CA SER A 172 27.12 -34.76 20.41
C SER A 172 28.16 -34.48 19.32
N LEU A 173 27.78 -33.74 18.29
CA LEU A 173 28.67 -33.33 17.21
C LEU A 173 29.55 -32.15 17.62
N ASP A 174 30.79 -32.14 17.14
CA ASP A 174 31.68 -30.97 17.25
C ASP A 174 31.06 -29.72 16.59
N SER A 175 31.41 -28.53 17.08
CA SER A 175 30.83 -27.26 16.59
C SER A 175 31.02 -27.06 15.09
N ARG A 176 32.21 -27.38 14.57
CA ARG A 176 32.48 -27.20 13.13
C ARG A 176 31.72 -28.24 12.30
N ALA A 177 31.51 -29.45 12.83
CA ALA A 177 30.69 -30.47 12.18
C ALA A 177 29.22 -30.03 12.09
N VAL A 178 28.66 -29.46 13.16
CA VAL A 178 27.30 -28.91 13.19
C VAL A 178 27.11 -27.81 12.14
N ASP A 179 28.06 -26.89 12.02
CA ASP A 179 27.99 -25.82 11.02
C ASP A 179 28.02 -26.37 9.58
N VAL A 180 28.87 -27.37 9.31
CA VAL A 180 28.91 -28.05 8.00
C VAL A 180 27.58 -28.73 7.70
N VAL A 181 27.04 -29.49 8.66
CA VAL A 181 25.78 -30.23 8.47
C VAL A 181 24.63 -29.25 8.22
N ALA A 182 24.52 -28.21 9.04
CA ALA A 182 23.50 -27.18 8.89
C ALA A 182 23.59 -26.46 7.54
N ALA A 183 24.79 -26.05 7.12
CA ALA A 183 25.00 -25.38 5.84
C ALA A 183 24.60 -26.27 4.65
N ARG A 184 24.97 -27.56 4.67
CA ARG A 184 24.63 -28.49 3.58
C ARG A 184 23.15 -28.87 3.57
N ILE A 185 22.49 -28.94 4.73
CA ILE A 185 21.03 -29.07 4.80
C ILE A 185 20.34 -27.85 4.17
N GLU A 186 20.84 -26.63 4.40
CA GLU A 186 20.30 -25.44 3.72
C GLU A 186 20.52 -25.50 2.19
N MET A 187 21.66 -26.01 1.72
CA MET A 187 21.87 -26.25 0.29
C MET A 187 20.85 -27.26 -0.29
N LEU A 188 20.57 -28.36 0.40
CA LEU A 188 19.55 -29.33 -0.04
C LEU A 188 18.16 -28.67 -0.11
N LYS A 189 17.78 -27.84 0.86
CA LYS A 189 16.52 -27.08 0.83
C LYS A 189 16.45 -26.16 -0.39
N ASP A 190 17.55 -25.48 -0.70
CA ASP A 190 17.62 -24.58 -1.86
C ASP A 190 17.53 -25.36 -3.18
N MET A 191 18.12 -26.56 -3.26
CA MET A 191 18.00 -27.45 -4.43
C MET A 191 16.57 -27.95 -4.63
N VAL A 192 15.92 -28.46 -3.58
CA VAL A 192 14.52 -28.92 -3.61
C VAL A 192 13.60 -27.77 -4.04
N TRP A 193 13.78 -26.59 -3.44
CA TRP A 193 13.00 -25.40 -3.80
C TRP A 193 13.21 -24.99 -5.26
N CYS A 194 14.44 -25.05 -5.76
CA CYS A 194 14.74 -24.74 -7.15
C CYS A 194 14.02 -25.69 -8.12
N LEU A 195 14.01 -27.00 -7.81
CA LEU A 195 13.32 -28.00 -8.62
C LEU A 195 11.79 -27.85 -8.58
N ASP A 196 11.21 -27.71 -7.39
CA ASP A 196 9.75 -27.69 -7.22
C ASP A 196 9.13 -26.34 -7.62
N VAL A 197 9.70 -25.24 -7.12
CA VAL A 197 9.06 -23.92 -7.18
C VAL A 197 9.61 -23.08 -8.32
N GLU A 198 10.94 -23.00 -8.46
CA GLU A 198 11.57 -22.15 -9.49
C GLU A 198 11.56 -22.79 -10.88
N LEU A 199 11.49 -24.12 -10.96
CA LEU A 199 11.42 -24.87 -12.23
C LEU A 199 10.03 -25.45 -12.47
N ALA A 200 9.62 -26.50 -11.76
CA ALA A 200 8.39 -27.24 -12.08
C ALA A 200 7.13 -26.35 -12.01
N ALA A 201 6.93 -25.60 -10.92
CA ALA A 201 5.79 -24.70 -10.80
C ALA A 201 5.84 -23.54 -11.81
N ASN A 202 7.03 -23.02 -12.15
CA ASN A 202 7.14 -21.97 -13.16
C ASN A 202 6.85 -22.47 -14.58
N ILE A 203 7.24 -23.71 -14.92
CA ILE A 203 6.84 -24.32 -16.19
C ILE A 203 5.30 -24.31 -16.30
N GLU A 204 4.59 -24.77 -15.26
CA GLU A 204 3.13 -24.75 -15.26
C GLU A 204 2.55 -23.33 -15.30
N ARG A 205 3.10 -22.38 -14.54
CA ARG A 205 2.68 -20.96 -14.61
C ARG A 205 2.85 -20.36 -16.01
N VAL A 206 3.95 -20.69 -16.70
CA VAL A 206 4.17 -20.26 -18.09
C VAL A 206 3.14 -20.91 -19.03
N ARG A 207 2.86 -22.21 -18.88
CA ARG A 207 1.81 -22.90 -19.64
C ARG A 207 0.42 -22.28 -19.42
N GLU A 208 0.12 -21.90 -18.17
CA GLU A 208 -1.14 -21.24 -17.81
C GLU A 208 -1.30 -19.86 -18.47
N LEU A 209 -0.21 -19.08 -18.60
CA LEU A 209 -0.23 -17.79 -19.29
C LEU A 209 -0.46 -17.93 -20.81
N MET A 210 -0.09 -19.07 -21.41
CA MET A 210 -0.17 -19.32 -22.85
C MET A 210 -1.55 -19.81 -23.32
N SER A 211 -2.62 -19.58 -22.55
CA SER A 211 -4.01 -19.99 -22.86
C SER A 211 -4.27 -21.49 -23.08
N GLY A 212 -3.29 -22.36 -22.83
CA GLY A 212 -3.48 -23.82 -22.75
C GLY A 212 -3.57 -24.58 -24.08
N SER A 213 -3.03 -24.04 -25.18
CA SER A 213 -2.97 -24.79 -26.45
C SER A 213 -2.05 -26.03 -26.33
N GLU A 214 -2.56 -27.21 -26.68
CA GLU A 214 -1.78 -28.46 -26.79
C GLU A 214 -0.94 -28.53 -28.08
N ALA A 215 -1.05 -27.53 -28.97
CA ALA A 215 -0.26 -27.48 -30.20
C ALA A 215 1.23 -27.23 -29.90
N PRO A 216 2.15 -27.68 -30.77
CA PRO A 216 3.57 -27.33 -30.67
C PRO A 216 3.71 -25.81 -30.71
N VAL A 217 4.26 -25.22 -29.65
CA VAL A 217 4.48 -23.77 -29.57
C VAL A 217 5.92 -23.45 -29.95
N ALA A 218 6.12 -22.36 -30.68
CA ALA A 218 7.45 -21.89 -31.03
C ALA A 218 8.26 -21.50 -29.78
N ASP A 219 9.53 -21.89 -29.73
CA ASP A 219 10.44 -21.61 -28.61
C ASP A 219 10.47 -20.11 -28.23
N GLY A 220 10.47 -19.21 -29.23
CA GLY A 220 10.47 -17.77 -28.99
C GLY A 220 9.23 -17.28 -28.23
N CYS A 221 8.07 -17.90 -28.43
CA CYS A 221 6.85 -17.58 -27.68
C CYS A 221 6.98 -18.03 -26.22
N VAL A 222 7.51 -19.24 -25.98
CA VAL A 222 7.77 -19.76 -24.63
C VAL A 222 8.76 -18.86 -23.88
N THR A 223 9.83 -18.39 -24.55
CA THR A 223 10.81 -17.46 -23.98
C THR A 223 10.15 -16.15 -23.51
N VAL A 224 9.28 -15.55 -24.31
CA VAL A 224 8.58 -14.31 -23.92
C VAL A 224 7.70 -14.55 -22.69
N PHE A 225 6.90 -15.62 -22.66
CA PHE A 225 6.04 -15.91 -21.50
C PHE A 225 6.84 -16.31 -20.25
N ARG A 226 8.00 -16.96 -20.40
CA ARG A 226 8.95 -17.18 -19.29
C ARG A 226 9.40 -15.86 -18.69
N GLN A 227 9.80 -14.89 -19.51
CA GLN A 227 10.25 -13.57 -19.03
C GLN A 227 9.12 -12.74 -18.42
N ILE A 228 7.92 -12.79 -18.99
CA ILE A 228 6.71 -12.20 -18.38
C ILE A 228 6.49 -12.83 -17.01
N ASN A 229 6.55 -14.16 -16.89
CA ASN A 229 6.39 -14.85 -15.61
C ASN A 229 7.46 -14.46 -14.59
N ALA A 230 8.72 -14.34 -15.00
CA ALA A 230 9.83 -13.91 -14.13
C ALA A 230 9.59 -12.49 -13.58
N VAL A 231 9.17 -11.54 -14.42
CA VAL A 231 8.84 -10.18 -13.97
C VAL A 231 7.60 -10.15 -13.06
N LEU A 232 6.58 -10.96 -13.35
CA LEU A 232 5.41 -11.07 -12.48
C LEU A 232 5.76 -11.68 -11.12
N ASN A 233 6.59 -12.73 -11.09
CA ASN A 233 7.10 -13.32 -9.85
C ASN A 233 7.95 -12.32 -9.06
N SER A 234 8.80 -11.55 -9.75
CA SER A 234 9.60 -10.48 -9.16
C SER A 234 8.74 -9.45 -8.45
N ILE A 235 7.75 -8.92 -9.15
CA ILE A 235 6.87 -7.89 -8.61
C ILE A 235 5.99 -8.45 -7.47
N ASP A 236 5.51 -9.70 -7.55
CA ASP A 236 4.76 -10.34 -6.46
C ASP A 236 5.59 -10.40 -5.15
N ARG A 237 6.89 -10.67 -5.25
CA ARG A 237 7.81 -10.66 -4.09
C ARG A 237 8.14 -9.25 -3.60
N LEU A 238 8.18 -8.27 -4.50
CA LEU A 238 8.39 -6.85 -4.17
C LEU A 238 7.11 -6.17 -3.66
N GLU A 239 5.95 -6.77 -3.88
CA GLU A 239 4.65 -6.37 -3.36
C GLU A 239 4.51 -6.73 -1.87
N VAL A 240 5.50 -6.38 -1.05
CA VAL A 240 5.52 -6.68 0.39
C VAL A 240 4.68 -5.73 1.23
N ARG A 241 4.11 -4.67 0.65
CA ARG A 241 3.51 -3.54 1.40
C ARG A 241 2.13 -3.11 0.92
N GLY A 242 1.30 -4.01 0.37
CA GLY A 242 -0.09 -3.71 0.01
C GLY A 242 -0.21 -2.53 -0.94
N ARG A 243 0.35 -2.69 -2.15
CA ARG A 243 0.51 -1.59 -3.11
C ARG A 243 -0.81 -1.29 -3.80
N ASP A 244 -1.09 -0.01 -3.97
CA ASP A 244 -2.40 0.43 -4.44
C ASP A 244 -2.56 0.28 -5.97
N SER A 245 -1.48 0.02 -6.72
CA SER A 245 -1.54 -0.24 -8.16
C SER A 245 -0.32 -0.99 -8.67
N ALA A 246 -0.49 -1.73 -9.78
CA ALA A 246 0.58 -2.43 -10.48
C ALA A 246 0.36 -2.36 -11.99
N GLY A 247 1.45 -2.29 -12.74
CA GLY A 247 1.40 -2.29 -14.20
C GLY A 247 2.59 -2.98 -14.83
N ILE A 248 2.38 -3.54 -16.01
CA ILE A 248 3.38 -4.24 -16.81
C ILE A 248 3.26 -3.78 -18.26
N SER A 249 4.39 -3.49 -18.87
CA SER A 249 4.53 -3.13 -20.28
C SER A 249 5.51 -4.06 -20.95
N ILE A 250 5.10 -4.60 -22.08
CA ILE A 250 5.90 -5.49 -22.92
C ILE A 250 6.13 -4.77 -24.24
N LEU A 251 7.38 -4.51 -24.60
CA LEU A 251 7.79 -3.88 -25.85
C LEU A 251 8.37 -4.94 -26.77
N PHE A 252 7.88 -5.02 -28.01
CA PHE A 252 8.40 -5.86 -29.08
C PHE A 252 8.97 -5.01 -30.21
N ILE A 253 10.06 -5.48 -30.82
CA ILE A 253 10.62 -4.92 -32.06
C ILE A 253 10.52 -5.97 -33.16
N LEU A 254 9.59 -5.80 -34.09
CA LEU A 254 9.31 -6.72 -35.17
C LEU A 254 9.93 -6.22 -36.49
N PRO A 255 10.42 -7.09 -37.37
CA PRO A 255 10.59 -6.75 -38.78
C PRO A 255 9.25 -6.34 -39.40
N ALA A 256 9.23 -5.33 -40.29
CA ALA A 256 7.97 -4.85 -40.90
C ALA A 256 7.14 -5.98 -41.56
N ALA A 257 7.80 -6.89 -42.27
CA ALA A 257 7.13 -8.05 -42.89
C ALA A 257 6.46 -9.00 -41.87
N ALA A 258 7.03 -9.13 -40.66
CA ALA A 258 6.43 -9.94 -39.60
C ALA A 258 5.17 -9.24 -39.03
N PHE A 259 5.20 -7.91 -38.94
CA PHE A 259 4.04 -7.12 -38.53
C PHE A 259 2.91 -7.17 -39.58
N ASP A 260 3.23 -7.08 -40.87
CA ASP A 260 2.24 -7.21 -41.95
C ASP A 260 1.54 -8.58 -41.89
N THR A 261 2.32 -9.64 -41.63
CA THR A 261 1.78 -11.00 -41.46
C THR A 261 0.85 -11.08 -40.23
N LEU A 262 1.27 -10.49 -39.10
CA LEU A 262 0.47 -10.42 -37.89
C LEU A 262 -0.87 -9.72 -38.13
N GLN A 263 -0.89 -8.62 -38.88
CA GLN A 263 -2.15 -7.90 -39.19
C GLN A 263 -3.14 -8.76 -39.99
N VAL A 264 -2.64 -9.56 -40.94
CA VAL A 264 -3.47 -10.52 -41.68
C VAL A 264 -4.03 -11.57 -40.73
N GLU A 265 -3.20 -12.15 -39.86
CA GLU A 265 -3.65 -13.15 -38.87
C GLU A 265 -4.70 -12.60 -37.89
N LEU A 266 -4.52 -11.37 -37.42
CA LEU A 266 -5.50 -10.70 -36.55
C LEU A 266 -6.83 -10.47 -37.26
N THR A 267 -6.80 -10.20 -38.56
CA THR A 267 -8.01 -10.06 -39.38
C THR A 267 -8.73 -11.39 -39.54
N ASP A 268 -7.99 -12.45 -39.87
CA ASP A 268 -8.53 -13.82 -40.05
C ASP A 268 -9.19 -14.37 -38.77
N GLU A 269 -8.69 -13.98 -37.59
CA GLU A 269 -9.24 -14.38 -36.30
C GLU A 269 -10.33 -13.45 -35.73
N ASN A 270 -10.76 -12.44 -36.49
CA ASN A 270 -11.71 -11.39 -36.07
C ASN A 270 -11.23 -10.58 -34.86
N LEU A 271 -9.93 -10.34 -34.74
CA LEU A 271 -9.30 -9.54 -33.68
C LEU A 271 -8.90 -8.13 -34.14
N ALA A 272 -8.97 -7.82 -35.44
CA ALA A 272 -8.54 -6.53 -35.98
C ALA A 272 -9.27 -5.32 -35.37
N ALA A 273 -10.60 -5.41 -35.16
CA ALA A 273 -11.36 -4.33 -34.55
C ALA A 273 -10.98 -4.09 -33.07
N GLU A 274 -10.76 -5.17 -32.30
CA GLU A 274 -10.29 -5.09 -30.92
C GLU A 274 -8.87 -4.51 -30.85
N PHE A 275 -7.99 -4.91 -31.77
CA PHE A 275 -6.65 -4.37 -31.90
C PHE A 275 -6.68 -2.85 -32.14
N GLU A 276 -7.52 -2.39 -33.08
CA GLU A 276 -7.69 -0.97 -33.38
C GLU A 276 -8.29 -0.15 -32.24
N ASP A 277 -9.29 -0.67 -31.55
CA ASP A 277 -9.95 0.00 -30.41
C ASP A 277 -8.98 0.25 -29.25
N ARG A 278 -8.12 -0.73 -28.95
CA ARG A 278 -7.12 -0.66 -27.89
C ARG A 278 -6.01 0.38 -28.12
N MET A 279 -5.99 1.01 -29.29
CA MET A 279 -5.08 2.11 -29.65
C MET A 279 -5.74 3.50 -29.58
N GLN A 280 -7.06 3.59 -29.37
CA GLN A 280 -7.79 4.87 -29.43
C GLN A 280 -7.81 5.64 -28.09
N GLY A 281 -7.22 5.08 -27.03
CA GLY A 281 -7.20 5.71 -25.71
C GLY A 281 -6.38 7.01 -25.67
N GLU A 282 -6.88 8.01 -24.93
CA GLU A 282 -6.17 9.28 -24.69
C GLU A 282 -5.05 9.17 -23.64
N VAL A 283 -5.04 8.07 -22.88
CA VAL A 283 -4.04 7.78 -21.84
C VAL A 283 -3.59 6.32 -21.95
N LEU A 284 -2.35 6.04 -21.54
CA LEU A 284 -1.85 4.68 -21.42
C LEU A 284 -2.56 3.96 -20.25
N GLY A 285 -3.64 3.25 -20.55
CA GLY A 285 -4.46 2.50 -19.60
C GLY A 285 -4.18 1.00 -19.61
N ASN A 286 -5.05 0.24 -18.94
CA ASN A 286 -5.06 -1.21 -19.00
C ASN A 286 -5.47 -1.68 -20.39
N ALA A 287 -4.83 -2.74 -20.86
CA ALA A 287 -4.98 -3.29 -22.21
C ALA A 287 -4.60 -2.33 -23.35
N SER A 288 -3.96 -1.18 -23.11
CA SER A 288 -3.54 -0.29 -24.20
C SER A 288 -2.49 -0.93 -25.11
N ILE A 289 -2.58 -0.62 -26.40
CA ILE A 289 -1.61 -0.99 -27.44
C ILE A 289 -1.09 0.30 -28.08
N SER A 290 0.24 0.42 -28.20
CA SER A 290 0.90 1.48 -28.97
C SER A 290 1.82 0.87 -30.00
N PHE A 291 1.98 1.50 -31.16
CA PHE A 291 2.96 1.07 -32.16
C PHE A 291 3.60 2.24 -32.89
N ASN A 292 4.81 2.01 -33.38
CA ASN A 292 5.58 2.99 -34.15
C ASN A 292 6.35 2.31 -35.29
N HIS A 293 6.32 2.90 -36.47
CA HIS A 293 7.16 2.49 -37.59
C HIS A 293 8.49 3.21 -37.52
N SER A 294 9.59 2.48 -37.62
CA SER A 294 10.92 3.06 -37.61
C SER A 294 11.91 2.23 -38.43
N THR A 295 13.17 2.66 -38.44
CA THR A 295 14.25 1.99 -39.16
C THR A 295 15.32 1.58 -38.17
N ALA A 296 15.74 0.32 -38.23
CA ALA A 296 16.85 -0.19 -37.43
C ALA A 296 18.19 0.45 -37.86
N GLU A 297 19.22 0.35 -37.00
CA GLU A 297 20.57 0.91 -37.28
C GLU A 297 21.19 0.38 -38.59
N ASN A 298 20.81 -0.82 -39.01
CA ASN A 298 21.27 -1.44 -40.25
C ASN A 298 20.46 -1.03 -41.50
N GLY A 299 19.43 -0.18 -41.34
CA GLY A 299 18.56 0.30 -42.42
C GLY A 299 17.28 -0.52 -42.65
N ASP A 300 17.06 -1.61 -41.89
CA ASP A 300 15.87 -2.44 -42.06
C ASP A 300 14.62 -1.77 -41.48
N ALA A 301 13.48 -1.89 -42.17
CA ALA A 301 12.20 -1.42 -41.67
C ALA A 301 11.71 -2.29 -40.50
N ILE A 302 11.41 -1.65 -39.38
CA ILE A 302 10.95 -2.30 -38.15
C ILE A 302 9.66 -1.64 -37.66
N VAL A 303 8.91 -2.40 -36.86
CA VAL A 303 7.72 -1.93 -36.15
C VAL A 303 7.90 -2.23 -34.69
N ALA A 304 7.84 -1.19 -33.87
CA ALA A 304 7.77 -1.31 -32.43
C ALA A 304 6.30 -1.44 -32.00
N LEU A 305 6.02 -2.36 -31.08
CA LEU A 305 4.67 -2.64 -30.60
C LEU A 305 4.71 -2.84 -29.08
N THR A 306 3.83 -2.16 -28.34
CA THR A 306 3.70 -2.34 -26.89
C THR A 306 2.35 -2.91 -26.49
N MET A 307 2.38 -3.75 -25.46
CA MET A 307 1.20 -4.25 -24.75
C MET A 307 1.30 -3.80 -23.29
N VAL A 308 0.26 -3.17 -22.76
CA VAL A 308 0.25 -2.65 -21.38
C VAL A 308 -0.95 -3.18 -20.60
N TYR A 309 -0.70 -3.64 -19.37
CA TYR A 309 -1.74 -4.07 -18.44
C TYR A 309 -1.56 -3.35 -17.11
N LYS A 310 -2.65 -2.85 -16.53
CA LYS A 310 -2.63 -2.02 -15.34
C LYS A 310 -3.80 -2.37 -14.43
N VAL A 311 -3.58 -2.22 -13.13
CA VAL A 311 -4.61 -2.35 -12.10
C VAL A 311 -4.34 -1.32 -11.02
N ALA A 312 -5.41 -0.71 -10.51
CA ALA A 312 -5.36 0.16 -9.35
C ALA A 312 -6.52 -0.17 -8.41
N ALA A 313 -6.20 -0.46 -7.16
CA ALA A 313 -7.14 -0.77 -6.11
C ALA A 313 -6.69 -0.13 -4.79
N GLU A 314 -7.50 0.77 -4.23
CA GLU A 314 -7.24 1.40 -2.92
C GLU A 314 -7.25 0.37 -1.77
N ILE A 315 -7.92 -0.76 -1.97
CA ILE A 315 -8.01 -1.86 -1.01
C ILE A 315 -7.83 -3.16 -1.77
N GLY A 316 -6.78 -3.90 -1.45
CA GLY A 316 -6.50 -5.23 -1.98
C GLY A 316 -5.75 -6.08 -0.96
N SER A 317 -5.71 -7.37 -1.21
CA SER A 317 -4.83 -8.31 -0.50
C SER A 317 -3.52 -8.44 -1.27
N LEU A 318 -2.42 -8.77 -0.58
CA LEU A 318 -1.15 -9.05 -1.24
C LEU A 318 -1.31 -10.15 -2.32
N GLY A 319 -0.83 -9.86 -3.53
CA GLY A 319 -0.91 -10.72 -4.70
C GLY A 319 -2.20 -10.57 -5.53
N ASP A 320 -3.17 -9.76 -5.11
CA ASP A 320 -4.40 -9.52 -5.89
C ASP A 320 -4.08 -8.81 -7.22
N ASN A 321 -3.18 -7.82 -7.19
CA ASN A 321 -2.73 -7.11 -8.39
C ASN A 321 -2.10 -8.07 -9.40
N ILE A 322 -1.19 -8.94 -8.94
CA ILE A 322 -0.48 -9.86 -9.86
C ILE A 322 -1.39 -10.94 -10.38
N ARG A 323 -2.34 -11.42 -9.56
CA ARG A 323 -3.40 -12.33 -10.00
C ARG A 323 -4.26 -11.69 -11.09
N PHE A 324 -4.60 -10.41 -10.96
CA PHE A 324 -5.31 -9.66 -12.00
C PHE A 324 -4.49 -9.57 -13.29
N LEU A 325 -3.23 -9.14 -13.21
CA LEU A 325 -2.35 -9.02 -14.38
C LEU A 325 -2.16 -10.37 -15.10
N ARG A 326 -1.91 -11.46 -14.35
CA ARG A 326 -1.85 -12.82 -14.90
C ARG A 326 -3.16 -13.21 -15.60
N GLY A 327 -4.30 -12.86 -15.01
CA GLY A 327 -5.61 -13.12 -15.57
C GLY A 327 -5.88 -12.38 -16.89
N GLN A 328 -5.44 -11.12 -17.00
CA GLN A 328 -5.52 -10.34 -18.25
C GLN A 328 -4.62 -10.93 -19.33
N ILE A 329 -3.34 -11.14 -19.02
CA ILE A 329 -2.33 -11.69 -19.94
C ILE A 329 -2.78 -13.05 -20.49
N ARG A 330 -3.28 -13.94 -19.61
CA ARG A 330 -3.77 -15.27 -20.00
C ARG A 330 -4.93 -15.23 -21.00
N LYS A 331 -5.81 -14.23 -20.90
CA LYS A 331 -7.03 -14.13 -21.71
C LYS A 331 -6.82 -13.33 -23.00
N ASP A 332 -5.73 -12.58 -23.09
CA ASP A 332 -5.47 -11.69 -24.23
C ASP A 332 -4.98 -12.47 -25.46
N ARG A 333 -5.89 -12.71 -26.41
CA ARG A 333 -5.60 -13.43 -27.66
C ARG A 333 -4.66 -12.65 -28.60
N ILE A 334 -4.68 -11.32 -28.54
CA ILE A 334 -3.81 -10.47 -29.36
C ILE A 334 -2.37 -10.62 -28.89
N LEU A 335 -2.13 -10.62 -27.57
CA LEU A 335 -0.80 -10.89 -27.02
C LEU A 335 -0.26 -12.25 -27.48
N GLN A 336 -1.09 -13.31 -27.43
CA GLN A 336 -0.67 -14.66 -27.88
C GLN A 336 -0.15 -14.63 -29.33
N LYS A 337 -0.80 -13.87 -30.22
CA LYS A 337 -0.38 -13.70 -31.62
C LYS A 337 0.90 -12.91 -31.76
N ILE A 338 1.03 -11.79 -31.06
CA ILE A 338 2.25 -10.98 -31.05
C ILE A 338 3.45 -11.80 -30.59
N THR A 339 3.31 -12.58 -29.53
CA THR A 339 4.40 -13.43 -29.00
C THR A 339 4.82 -14.54 -29.95
N ALA A 340 3.93 -14.99 -30.83
CA ALA A 340 4.23 -15.99 -31.85
C ALA A 340 4.89 -15.39 -33.10
N ALA A 341 4.73 -14.08 -33.32
CA ALA A 341 5.35 -13.39 -34.46
C ALA A 341 6.88 -13.30 -34.29
N PRO A 342 7.65 -13.46 -35.38
CA PRO A 342 9.09 -13.24 -35.34
C PRO A 342 9.42 -11.80 -34.89
N HIS A 343 10.26 -11.67 -33.87
CA HIS A 343 10.70 -10.39 -33.34
C HIS A 343 12.21 -10.41 -33.06
N THR A 344 12.84 -9.24 -33.19
CA THR A 344 14.29 -9.05 -33.07
C THR A 344 14.73 -8.83 -31.62
N PHE A 345 13.89 -8.15 -30.84
CA PHE A 345 14.07 -7.83 -29.42
C PHE A 345 12.71 -7.79 -28.74
N HIS A 346 12.69 -8.10 -27.44
CA HIS A 346 11.56 -7.78 -26.57
C HIS A 346 12.05 -7.38 -25.18
N THR A 347 11.30 -6.51 -24.51
CA THR A 347 11.58 -6.04 -23.14
C THR A 347 10.33 -6.15 -22.32
N VAL A 348 10.43 -6.63 -21.08
CA VAL A 348 9.31 -6.63 -20.12
C VAL A 348 9.69 -5.73 -18.94
N SER A 349 8.86 -4.72 -18.69
CA SER A 349 9.04 -3.74 -17.61
C SER A 349 7.78 -3.66 -16.77
N SER A 350 7.91 -3.68 -15.45
CA SER A 350 6.78 -3.66 -14.53
C SER A 350 7.08 -2.84 -13.27
N HIS A 351 6.01 -2.36 -12.65
CA HIS A 351 6.07 -1.51 -11.48
C HIS A 351 4.91 -1.82 -10.53
N THR A 352 5.18 -1.74 -9.23
CA THR A 352 4.14 -1.58 -8.21
C THR A 352 4.28 -0.22 -7.56
N ARG A 353 3.19 0.54 -7.63
CA ARG A 353 3.16 1.92 -7.19
C ARG A 353 2.55 2.05 -5.81
N TRP A 354 3.20 2.89 -5.03
CA TRP A 354 2.68 3.45 -3.80
C TRP A 354 2.52 4.94 -4.02
N ALA A 355 1.29 5.44 -4.00
CA ALA A 355 1.01 6.81 -4.41
C ALA A 355 1.58 7.81 -3.39
N SER A 356 2.68 8.48 -3.73
CA SER A 356 3.20 9.67 -3.02
C SER A 356 2.64 10.97 -3.61
N VAL A 357 2.66 11.08 -4.94
CA VAL A 357 2.10 12.18 -5.74
C VAL A 357 1.14 11.60 -6.78
N GLY A 358 -0.11 12.08 -6.80
CA GLY A 358 -1.16 11.67 -7.74
C GLY A 358 -2.08 10.57 -7.20
N ALA A 359 -3.33 10.54 -7.69
CA ALA A 359 -4.38 9.64 -7.21
C ALA A 359 -4.06 8.14 -7.44
N ILE A 360 -4.68 7.27 -6.65
CA ILE A 360 -4.68 5.81 -6.86
C ILE A 360 -5.70 5.50 -7.96
N THR A 361 -5.25 5.53 -9.21
CA THR A 361 -6.10 5.27 -10.38
C THR A 361 -5.24 4.63 -11.48
N GLU A 362 -5.90 3.92 -12.39
CA GLU A 362 -5.22 3.23 -13.50
C GLU A 362 -4.34 4.15 -14.36
N PRO A 363 -4.75 5.39 -14.75
CA PRO A 363 -3.89 6.29 -15.54
C PRO A 363 -2.62 6.74 -14.80
N ASN A 364 -2.64 6.73 -13.46
CA ASN A 364 -1.49 7.07 -12.63
C ASN A 364 -0.61 5.86 -12.30
N CYS A 365 -1.04 4.65 -12.66
CA CYS A 365 -0.23 3.45 -12.51
C CYS A 365 0.92 3.48 -13.53
N HIS A 366 2.11 3.12 -13.07
CA HIS A 366 3.29 3.03 -13.92
C HIS A 366 3.25 1.72 -14.74
N PRO A 367 3.89 1.67 -15.93
CA PRO A 367 4.60 2.77 -16.59
C PRO A 367 3.68 3.86 -17.11
N VAL A 368 4.20 5.08 -17.22
CA VAL A 368 3.56 6.20 -17.94
C VAL A 368 4.29 6.46 -19.26
N ASP A 369 3.60 7.04 -20.24
CA ASP A 369 4.09 7.31 -21.59
C ASP A 369 4.40 8.79 -21.85
N ASN A 370 4.86 9.13 -23.05
CA ASN A 370 5.12 10.50 -23.51
C ASN A 370 3.92 11.21 -24.19
N THR A 371 2.74 10.60 -24.22
CA THR A 371 1.55 11.18 -24.90
C THR A 371 0.99 12.42 -24.18
N LEU A 372 0.69 13.49 -24.90
CA LEU A 372 -0.03 14.68 -24.40
C LEU A 372 -1.54 14.59 -24.68
N ALA A 373 -2.34 15.42 -24.01
CA ALA A 373 -3.79 15.46 -24.22
C ALA A 373 -4.15 15.78 -25.67
N GLY A 374 -5.08 15.00 -26.24
CA GLY A 374 -5.49 15.12 -27.64
C GLY A 374 -4.53 14.46 -28.66
N ALA A 375 -3.44 13.85 -28.22
CA ALA A 375 -2.58 13.01 -29.07
C ALA A 375 -3.08 11.55 -29.11
N CYS A 376 -2.73 10.84 -30.18
CA CYS A 376 -3.08 9.44 -30.38
C CYS A 376 -1.89 8.53 -30.05
N LEU A 377 -2.14 7.32 -29.56
CA LEU A 377 -1.11 6.32 -29.27
C LEU A 377 -0.51 5.66 -30.54
N LYS A 378 -1.00 6.01 -31.74
CA LYS A 378 -0.55 5.47 -33.02
C LYS A 378 0.59 6.31 -33.62
N GLU A 379 1.60 5.63 -34.17
CA GLU A 379 2.70 6.22 -34.95
C GLU A 379 3.49 7.31 -34.19
N HIS A 380 3.68 7.08 -32.88
CA HIS A 380 4.40 7.98 -31.99
C HIS A 380 5.59 7.26 -31.35
N PRO A 381 6.77 7.90 -31.18
CA PRO A 381 7.85 7.35 -30.38
C PRO A 381 7.37 6.89 -29.00
N ILE A 382 7.78 5.69 -28.60
CA ILE A 382 7.31 5.03 -27.40
C ILE A 382 8.36 5.24 -26.30
N ILE A 383 8.01 6.01 -25.27
CA ILE A 383 8.85 6.19 -24.07
C ILE A 383 8.03 5.82 -22.85
N HIS A 384 8.23 4.60 -22.34
CA HIS A 384 7.53 4.11 -21.16
C HIS A 384 8.47 4.16 -19.95
N ALA A 385 8.10 4.95 -18.93
CA ALA A 385 8.93 5.18 -17.75
C ALA A 385 8.23 4.75 -16.45
N CYS A 386 9.02 4.21 -15.53
CA CYS A 386 8.62 3.92 -14.16
C CYS A 386 9.51 4.72 -13.20
N LEU A 387 8.92 5.26 -12.14
CA LEU A 387 9.62 5.97 -11.08
C LEU A 387 9.42 5.27 -9.74
N ASN A 388 10.52 5.08 -9.05
CA ASN A 388 10.55 4.98 -7.60
C ASN A 388 11.11 6.27 -7.00
N GLY A 389 10.47 6.81 -5.97
CA GLY A 389 10.80 8.13 -5.40
C GLY A 389 9.92 9.23 -5.96
N ASP A 390 10.37 10.47 -5.82
CA ASP A 390 9.62 11.68 -6.18
C ASP A 390 10.51 12.61 -7.02
N ILE A 391 9.90 13.31 -7.99
CA ILE A 391 10.54 14.43 -8.69
C ILE A 391 10.09 15.74 -8.05
N ASP A 392 10.93 16.31 -7.18
CA ASP A 392 10.55 17.47 -6.34
C ASP A 392 10.18 18.71 -7.16
N ASN A 393 10.76 18.88 -8.35
CA ASN A 393 10.52 20.02 -9.25
C ASN A 393 9.50 19.72 -10.37
N TYR A 394 8.68 18.67 -10.27
CA TYR A 394 7.75 18.28 -11.34
C TYR A 394 6.75 19.39 -11.73
N MET A 395 6.33 20.24 -10.77
CA MET A 395 5.41 21.35 -11.05
C MET A 395 6.01 22.44 -11.94
N GLU A 396 7.31 22.71 -11.78
CA GLU A 396 8.04 23.67 -12.62
C GLU A 396 8.18 23.13 -14.04
N LEU A 397 8.57 21.86 -14.16
CA LEU A 397 8.69 21.17 -15.44
C LEU A 397 7.34 21.04 -16.14
N LYS A 398 6.27 20.71 -15.41
CA LYS A 398 4.90 20.68 -15.94
C LYS A 398 4.47 22.04 -16.49
N ALA A 399 4.73 23.12 -15.75
CA ALA A 399 4.42 24.47 -16.21
C ALA A 399 5.18 24.84 -17.50
N ALA A 400 6.41 24.35 -17.67
CA ALA A 400 7.18 24.53 -18.90
C ALA A 400 6.56 23.79 -20.09
N VAL A 401 6.10 22.54 -19.90
CA VAL A 401 5.37 21.79 -20.94
C VAL A 401 4.07 22.52 -21.33
N GLU A 402 3.34 23.05 -20.36
CA GLU A 402 2.11 23.82 -20.60
C GLU A 402 2.38 25.15 -21.32
N ALA A 403 3.48 25.82 -21.01
CA ALA A 403 3.91 27.04 -21.69
C ALA A 403 4.32 26.78 -23.16
N ASP A 404 4.87 25.60 -23.46
CA ASP A 404 5.23 25.16 -24.81
C ASP A 404 4.00 24.71 -25.64
N GLY A 405 2.78 24.80 -25.07
CA GLY A 405 1.51 24.49 -25.73
C GLY A 405 1.03 23.04 -25.55
N GLY A 406 1.78 22.21 -24.83
CA GLY A 406 1.36 20.87 -24.45
C GLY A 406 0.34 20.87 -23.30
N SER A 407 -0.43 19.80 -23.13
CA SER A 407 -1.29 19.63 -21.96
C SER A 407 -1.24 18.19 -21.48
N ILE A 408 -1.14 17.97 -20.17
CA ILE A 408 -1.18 16.64 -19.58
C ILE A 408 -2.66 16.28 -19.31
N PRO A 409 -3.15 15.09 -19.71
CA PRO A 409 -4.51 14.65 -19.42
C PRO A 409 -4.88 14.80 -17.95
N GLU A 410 -6.05 15.35 -17.63
CA GLU A 410 -6.45 15.67 -16.25
C GLU A 410 -6.51 14.45 -15.32
N SER A 411 -6.72 13.25 -15.89
CA SER A 411 -6.70 11.98 -15.17
C SER A 411 -5.31 11.57 -14.69
N ILE A 412 -4.24 12.14 -15.25
CA ILE A 412 -2.85 11.89 -14.86
C ILE A 412 -2.37 13.01 -13.93
N THR A 413 -2.16 12.64 -12.68
CA THR A 413 -1.79 13.53 -11.57
C THR A 413 -0.44 13.18 -10.93
N THR A 414 0.20 12.11 -11.39
CA THR A 414 1.54 11.67 -10.93
C THR A 414 2.64 12.51 -11.57
N ASP A 415 3.65 12.81 -10.76
CA ASP A 415 4.90 13.46 -11.16
C ASP A 415 5.68 12.66 -12.22
N THR A 416 5.62 11.32 -12.19
CA THR A 416 6.29 10.42 -13.13
C THR A 416 6.04 10.77 -14.60
N LYS A 417 4.87 11.33 -14.94
CA LYS A 417 4.52 11.71 -16.32
C LYS A 417 5.49 12.71 -16.91
N ILE A 418 6.21 13.47 -16.08
CA ILE A 418 7.19 14.44 -16.56
C ILE A 418 8.46 13.79 -17.13
N ILE A 419 8.79 12.57 -16.71
CA ILE A 419 10.00 11.87 -17.16
C ILE A 419 9.99 11.67 -18.68
N PRO A 420 9.01 10.96 -19.27
CA PRO A 420 9.00 10.71 -20.71
C PRO A 420 8.83 12.01 -21.53
N LEU A 421 8.11 13.01 -21.00
CA LEU A 421 7.96 14.32 -21.65
C LEU A 421 9.26 15.13 -21.68
N GLN A 422 10.05 15.10 -20.60
CA GLN A 422 11.33 15.80 -20.55
C GLN A 422 12.38 15.14 -21.45
N ILE A 423 12.34 13.81 -21.58
CA ILE A 423 13.19 13.07 -22.52
C ILE A 423 12.83 13.46 -23.96
N GLU A 424 11.55 13.49 -24.29
CA GLU A 424 11.09 13.92 -25.62
C GLU A 424 11.48 15.37 -25.94
N LYS A 425 11.39 16.27 -24.96
CA LYS A 425 11.88 17.65 -25.11
C LYS A 425 13.36 17.71 -25.48
N HIS A 426 14.21 16.90 -24.85
CA HIS A 426 15.63 16.84 -25.21
C HIS A 426 15.87 16.18 -26.56
N LEU A 427 15.11 15.14 -26.93
CA LEU A 427 15.17 14.52 -28.27
C LEU A 427 14.90 15.55 -29.38
N GLN A 428 13.97 16.48 -29.18
CA GLN A 428 13.67 17.55 -30.14
C GLN A 428 14.84 18.53 -30.36
N THR A 429 15.87 18.51 -29.51
CA THR A 429 17.12 19.28 -29.72
C THR A 429 18.10 18.61 -30.69
N GLY A 430 17.82 17.37 -31.14
CA GLY A 430 18.62 16.63 -32.12
C GLY A 430 19.69 15.72 -31.52
N VAL A 431 19.70 15.51 -30.20
CA VAL A 431 20.56 14.51 -29.55
C VAL A 431 19.95 13.11 -29.62
N ASP A 432 20.77 12.07 -29.47
CA ASP A 432 20.28 10.69 -29.40
C ASP A 432 19.52 10.41 -28.08
N VAL A 433 18.81 9.28 -28.02
CA VAL A 433 17.96 8.95 -26.85
C VAL A 433 18.75 8.70 -25.56
N ALA A 434 20.00 8.23 -25.66
CA ALA A 434 20.82 8.00 -24.47
C ALA A 434 21.25 9.34 -23.86
N GLU A 435 21.63 10.30 -24.70
CA GLU A 435 21.94 11.66 -24.29
C GLU A 435 20.70 12.42 -23.84
N ALA A 436 19.56 12.27 -24.52
CA ALA A 436 18.29 12.86 -24.09
C ALA A 436 17.86 12.35 -22.71
N PHE A 437 18.00 11.05 -22.45
CA PHE A 437 17.76 10.47 -21.13
C PHE A 437 18.70 11.06 -20.07
N ARG A 438 20.01 11.14 -20.37
CA ARG A 438 21.01 11.73 -19.46
C ARG A 438 20.71 13.19 -19.11
N LEU A 439 20.33 13.99 -20.11
CA LEU A 439 19.95 15.39 -19.92
C LEU A 439 18.66 15.51 -19.09
N ALA A 440 17.64 14.70 -19.40
CA ALA A 440 16.38 14.70 -18.65
C ALA A 440 16.59 14.36 -17.17
N VAL A 441 17.35 13.31 -16.83
CA VAL A 441 17.60 12.96 -15.42
C VAL A 441 18.43 14.00 -14.69
N SER A 442 19.22 14.79 -15.41
CA SER A 442 19.97 15.92 -14.84
C SER A 442 19.07 17.10 -14.45
N ASP A 443 17.89 17.23 -15.06
CA ASP A 443 16.90 18.26 -14.75
C ASP A 443 16.10 17.93 -13.47
N PHE A 444 16.10 16.67 -13.02
CA PHE A 444 15.28 16.23 -11.89
C PHE A 444 15.93 16.51 -10.53
N GLN A 445 15.14 17.12 -9.64
CA GLN A 445 15.47 17.30 -8.23
C GLN A 445 14.79 16.24 -7.36
N GLY A 446 15.38 15.93 -6.21
CA GLY A 446 14.90 14.90 -5.29
C GLY A 446 15.69 13.59 -5.38
N SER A 447 15.17 12.55 -4.74
CA SER A 447 15.73 11.20 -4.79
C SER A 447 14.82 10.28 -5.61
N HIS A 448 15.40 9.68 -6.65
CA HIS A 448 14.66 8.90 -7.62
C HIS A 448 15.47 7.71 -8.12
N ALA A 449 14.75 6.66 -8.49
CA ALA A 449 15.20 5.51 -9.25
C ALA A 449 14.24 5.34 -10.44
N ILE A 450 14.77 5.45 -11.66
CA ILE A 450 14.00 5.49 -12.90
C ILE A 450 14.37 4.27 -13.74
N ALA A 451 13.36 3.63 -14.31
CA ALA A 451 13.52 2.61 -15.34
C ALA A 451 12.75 3.00 -16.59
N MET A 452 13.37 2.88 -17.76
CA MET A 452 12.79 3.23 -19.05
C MET A 452 13.12 2.19 -20.11
N HIS A 453 12.10 1.82 -20.89
CA HIS A 453 12.26 1.15 -22.18
C HIS A 453 11.61 1.98 -23.30
N THR A 454 12.19 1.88 -24.49
CA THR A 454 11.81 2.70 -25.65
C THR A 454 12.18 2.02 -26.95
N ASP A 455 11.41 2.30 -28.00
CA ASP A 455 11.69 1.87 -29.37
C ASP A 455 12.80 2.71 -30.05
N LEU A 456 13.13 3.89 -29.52
CA LEU A 456 14.17 4.78 -30.06
C LEU A 456 15.59 4.23 -29.90
N ALA A 457 15.78 3.24 -29.03
CA ALA A 457 17.00 2.46 -28.92
C ALA A 457 16.65 0.97 -28.82
N PRO A 458 16.32 0.31 -29.96
CA PRO A 458 15.84 -1.07 -29.97
C PRO A 458 16.80 -2.04 -29.26
N GLY A 459 16.31 -2.73 -28.24
CA GLY A 459 17.08 -3.69 -27.45
C GLY A 459 17.88 -3.07 -26.30
N LYS A 460 17.66 -1.80 -25.93
CA LYS A 460 18.28 -1.18 -24.74
C LYS A 460 17.28 -0.94 -23.62
N PHE A 461 17.76 -1.05 -22.38
CA PHE A 461 17.01 -0.72 -21.16
C PHE A 461 17.78 0.29 -20.33
N PHE A 462 17.12 1.38 -19.92
CA PHE A 462 17.77 2.51 -19.26
C PHE A 462 17.38 2.56 -17.79
N LEU A 463 18.38 2.73 -16.94
CA LEU A 463 18.25 2.84 -15.50
C LEU A 463 18.94 4.13 -15.03
N ALA A 464 18.34 4.85 -14.08
CA ALA A 464 18.98 5.97 -13.42
C ALA A 464 18.68 5.97 -11.91
N GLN A 465 19.65 6.34 -11.08
CA GLN A 465 19.47 6.47 -9.63
C GLN A 465 20.21 7.69 -9.08
N LYS A 466 19.53 8.48 -8.24
CA LYS A 466 20.12 9.59 -7.48
C LYS A 466 19.59 9.64 -6.04
N GLY A 467 20.48 9.83 -5.07
CA GLY A 467 20.20 9.88 -3.64
C GLY A 467 20.09 8.51 -2.95
N SER A 468 19.88 8.53 -1.63
CA SER A 468 19.80 7.35 -0.74
C SER A 468 18.44 6.70 -0.67
N GLY A 469 17.39 7.45 -1.05
CA GLY A 469 16.01 7.10 -0.74
C GLY A 469 15.50 5.87 -1.49
N GLN A 470 16.11 5.59 -2.64
CA GLN A 470 15.72 4.54 -3.58
C GLN A 470 16.97 3.79 -4.04
N ALA A 471 16.79 2.53 -4.41
CA ALA A 471 17.86 1.68 -4.91
C ALA A 471 17.47 1.06 -6.25
N VAL A 472 18.48 0.80 -7.08
CA VAL A 472 18.40 -0.02 -8.28
C VAL A 472 19.55 -1.03 -8.24
N PHE A 473 19.21 -2.26 -8.54
CA PHE A 473 20.13 -3.37 -8.66
C PHE A 473 19.95 -4.00 -10.04
N VAL A 474 21.03 -4.55 -10.60
CA VAL A 474 21.02 -5.27 -11.87
C VAL A 474 21.49 -6.70 -11.62
N GLY A 475 20.56 -7.64 -11.62
CA GLY A 475 20.83 -9.07 -11.61
C GLY A 475 21.45 -9.51 -12.94
N LEU A 476 22.53 -10.30 -12.84
CA LEU A 476 23.30 -10.83 -13.97
C LEU A 476 23.00 -12.33 -14.11
N ALA A 477 22.03 -12.70 -14.96
CA ALA A 477 21.81 -14.09 -15.36
C ALA A 477 22.65 -14.43 -16.61
N GLU A 478 22.71 -15.71 -16.97
CA GLU A 478 23.52 -16.17 -18.11
C GLU A 478 22.95 -15.71 -19.46
N ASP A 479 21.62 -15.63 -19.58
CA ASP A 479 20.85 -15.36 -20.81
C ASP A 479 20.07 -14.04 -20.77
N HIS A 480 20.06 -13.31 -19.65
CA HIS A 480 19.34 -12.04 -19.52
C HIS A 480 19.88 -11.16 -18.40
N TYR A 481 19.52 -9.87 -18.43
CA TYR A 481 19.63 -8.97 -17.28
C TYR A 481 18.27 -8.80 -16.62
N MET A 482 18.26 -8.75 -15.29
CA MET A 482 17.04 -8.46 -14.52
C MET A 482 17.30 -7.34 -13.53
N SER A 483 16.81 -6.15 -13.84
CA SER A 483 16.86 -5.02 -12.92
C SER A 483 15.71 -5.05 -11.92
N ALA A 484 15.98 -4.66 -10.68
CA ALA A 484 14.96 -4.52 -9.65
C ALA A 484 15.35 -3.45 -8.62
N SER A 485 14.38 -2.91 -7.89
CA SER A 485 14.65 -1.96 -6.81
C SER A 485 15.17 -2.60 -5.52
N GLU A 486 15.07 -3.92 -5.39
CA GLU A 486 15.63 -4.70 -4.29
C GLU A 486 16.18 -6.02 -4.80
N VAL A 487 17.15 -6.58 -4.06
CA VAL A 487 17.79 -7.86 -4.44
C VAL A 487 16.77 -8.99 -4.63
N TYR A 488 15.69 -8.98 -3.85
CA TYR A 488 14.58 -9.93 -3.89
C TYR A 488 13.90 -10.04 -5.26
N GLY A 489 13.97 -9.00 -6.08
CA GLY A 489 13.32 -8.97 -7.38
C GLY A 489 13.97 -9.88 -8.42
N PHE A 490 15.23 -10.30 -8.25
CA PHE A 490 15.93 -11.14 -9.23
C PHE A 490 16.55 -12.41 -8.65
N ILE A 491 16.46 -12.66 -7.35
CA ILE A 491 17.11 -13.83 -6.71
C ILE A 491 16.60 -15.18 -7.22
N GLU A 492 15.40 -15.23 -7.81
CA GLU A 492 14.90 -16.44 -8.50
C GLU A 492 15.67 -16.71 -9.79
N GLU A 493 16.16 -15.67 -10.48
CA GLU A 493 16.90 -15.82 -11.73
C GLU A 493 18.41 -15.91 -11.49
N THR A 494 18.97 -15.13 -10.56
CA THR A 494 20.41 -15.07 -10.30
C THR A 494 20.78 -14.56 -8.92
N GLN A 495 21.91 -15.01 -8.39
CA GLN A 495 22.51 -14.50 -7.14
C GLN A 495 23.58 -13.43 -7.37
N ARG A 496 23.99 -13.20 -8.62
CA ARG A 496 25.03 -12.24 -9.01
C ARG A 496 24.39 -10.93 -9.41
N PHE A 497 24.87 -9.80 -8.87
CA PHE A 497 24.27 -8.51 -9.17
C PHE A 497 25.24 -7.34 -9.07
N LEU A 498 24.90 -6.25 -9.75
CA LEU A 498 25.49 -4.92 -9.55
C LEU A 498 24.54 -4.06 -8.71
N LYS A 499 25.09 -3.23 -7.82
CA LYS A 499 24.34 -2.24 -7.05
C LYS A 499 24.67 -0.84 -7.55
N MET A 500 23.68 -0.09 -8.00
CA MET A 500 23.87 1.33 -8.32
C MET A 500 24.02 2.14 -7.03
N ASN A 501 24.92 3.13 -7.06
CA ASN A 501 25.22 4.00 -5.93
C ASN A 501 24.82 5.45 -6.25
N GLY A 502 23.54 5.76 -6.06
CA GLY A 502 23.00 7.10 -6.29
C GLY A 502 23.51 8.17 -5.31
N GLU A 503 24.16 7.78 -4.20
CA GLU A 503 24.72 8.70 -3.20
C GLU A 503 26.16 9.08 -3.47
N GLN A 504 26.91 8.24 -4.18
CA GLN A 504 28.32 8.46 -4.46
C GLN A 504 28.52 9.77 -5.23
N VAL A 505 29.30 10.66 -4.62
CA VAL A 505 29.82 11.86 -5.27
C VAL A 505 31.19 11.51 -5.85
N ALA A 506 31.37 11.75 -7.14
CA ALA A 506 32.63 11.57 -7.84
C ALA A 506 33.10 12.88 -8.46
N GLU A 507 34.40 12.98 -8.76
CA GLU A 507 34.93 14.11 -9.52
C GLU A 507 34.56 13.93 -11.00
N GLY A 508 33.66 14.77 -11.49
CA GLY A 508 33.16 14.75 -12.86
C GLY A 508 33.86 15.75 -13.78
N LYS A 509 33.41 15.83 -15.04
CA LYS A 509 34.03 16.70 -16.08
C LYS A 509 33.98 18.18 -15.72
N ASN A 510 32.95 18.60 -14.98
CA ASN A 510 32.69 20.00 -14.62
C ASN A 510 32.69 20.23 -13.09
N GLY A 511 33.38 19.35 -12.34
CA GLY A 511 33.39 19.33 -10.88
C GLY A 511 32.59 18.15 -10.29
N PRO A 512 32.27 18.18 -8.99
CA PRO A 512 31.60 17.07 -8.32
C PRO A 512 30.26 16.72 -8.96
N THR A 513 30.09 15.44 -9.30
CA THR A 513 28.90 14.88 -9.95
C THR A 513 28.28 13.79 -9.07
N GLN A 514 26.98 13.59 -9.19
CA GLN A 514 26.21 12.60 -8.44
C GLN A 514 25.06 12.07 -9.30
N GLY A 515 24.67 10.83 -9.03
CA GLY A 515 23.64 10.12 -9.77
C GLY A 515 24.26 9.25 -10.86
N GLN A 516 23.81 8.01 -10.97
CA GLN A 516 24.35 7.02 -11.89
C GLN A 516 23.30 6.59 -12.91
N ILE A 517 23.74 6.33 -14.15
CA ILE A 517 22.94 5.82 -15.27
C ILE A 517 23.57 4.52 -15.74
N PHE A 518 22.77 3.46 -15.83
CA PHE A 518 23.16 2.17 -16.40
C PHE A 518 22.29 1.90 -17.62
N VAL A 519 22.90 1.59 -18.76
CA VAL A 519 22.21 1.20 -19.99
C VAL A 519 22.56 -0.26 -20.30
N LEU A 520 21.54 -1.12 -20.31
CA LEU A 520 21.67 -2.56 -20.55
C LEU A 520 21.35 -2.85 -22.01
N ASP A 521 22.18 -3.66 -22.69
CA ASP A 521 22.06 -3.92 -24.13
C ASP A 521 21.85 -5.41 -24.45
N GLN A 522 20.70 -5.72 -25.08
CA GLN A 522 20.33 -7.06 -25.54
C GLN A 522 21.25 -7.61 -26.64
N ARG A 523 22.01 -6.77 -27.35
CA ARG A 523 22.91 -7.22 -28.42
C ARG A 523 24.22 -7.80 -27.88
N SER A 524 24.50 -7.57 -26.61
CA SER A 524 25.70 -8.09 -25.94
C SER A 524 25.60 -9.59 -25.68
N ALA A 525 26.73 -10.20 -25.31
CA ALA A 525 26.78 -11.59 -24.86
C ALA A 525 26.44 -11.75 -23.36
N GLY A 526 25.99 -10.69 -22.67
CA GLY A 526 25.77 -10.67 -21.23
C GLY A 526 26.97 -10.20 -20.40
N GLY A 527 26.87 -10.34 -19.07
CA GLY A 527 27.90 -9.93 -18.11
C GLY A 527 28.12 -8.41 -18.05
N LEU A 528 29.31 -7.95 -17.69
CA LEU A 528 29.60 -6.51 -17.61
C LEU A 528 29.70 -5.83 -18.99
N SER A 529 30.06 -6.60 -20.03
CA SER A 529 30.28 -6.08 -21.38
C SER A 529 29.03 -5.50 -22.06
N GLY A 530 27.84 -5.90 -21.61
CA GLY A 530 26.56 -5.39 -22.09
C GLY A 530 26.01 -4.21 -21.29
N ILE A 531 26.78 -3.64 -20.36
CA ILE A 531 26.36 -2.56 -19.48
C ILE A 531 27.23 -1.34 -19.74
N THR A 532 26.61 -0.24 -20.15
CA THR A 532 27.26 1.08 -20.18
C THR A 532 26.87 1.84 -18.92
N ALA A 533 27.84 2.23 -18.10
CA ALA A 533 27.62 2.95 -16.85
C ALA A 533 28.26 4.36 -16.89
N MET A 534 27.55 5.36 -16.36
CA MET A 534 28.04 6.75 -16.29
C MET A 534 27.37 7.53 -15.16
N TYR A 535 27.95 8.66 -14.76
CA TYR A 535 27.30 9.66 -13.93
C TYR A 535 26.38 10.58 -14.74
N TYR A 536 25.51 11.34 -14.07
CA TYR A 536 24.54 12.23 -14.73
C TYR A 536 25.21 13.30 -15.60
N ASP A 537 26.43 13.74 -15.29
CA ASP A 537 27.21 14.67 -16.12
C ASP A 537 27.88 14.00 -17.34
N GLY A 538 27.69 12.69 -17.53
CA GLY A 538 28.28 11.89 -18.60
C GLY A 538 29.72 11.47 -18.34
N THR A 539 30.19 11.52 -17.09
CA THR A 539 31.46 10.91 -16.68
C THR A 539 31.33 9.38 -16.67
N PRO A 540 32.13 8.61 -17.43
CA PRO A 540 32.02 7.15 -17.47
C PRO A 540 32.31 6.49 -16.12
N ILE A 541 31.67 5.35 -15.85
CA ILE A 541 31.96 4.46 -14.72
C ILE A 541 32.52 3.17 -15.31
N GLU A 542 33.75 2.83 -14.92
CA GLU A 542 34.37 1.55 -15.29
C GLU A 542 33.88 0.46 -14.34
N LEU A 543 33.21 -0.56 -14.88
CA LEU A 543 32.73 -1.71 -14.12
C LEU A 543 33.71 -2.87 -14.28
N THR A 544 34.05 -3.51 -13.15
CA THR A 544 34.98 -4.63 -13.05
C THR A 544 34.34 -5.82 -12.34
N ASP A 545 34.97 -7.00 -12.38
CA ASP A 545 34.46 -8.19 -11.67
C ASP A 545 34.35 -7.97 -10.15
N ASP A 546 35.14 -7.05 -9.57
CA ASP A 546 35.08 -6.68 -8.15
C ASP A 546 33.80 -5.93 -7.78
N ASP A 547 33.12 -5.32 -8.76
CA ASP A 547 31.82 -4.66 -8.56
C ASP A 547 30.66 -5.66 -8.48
N ILE A 548 30.86 -6.90 -8.94
CA ILE A 548 29.85 -7.95 -8.91
C ILE A 548 29.70 -8.47 -7.48
N LYS A 549 28.52 -8.26 -6.92
CA LYS A 549 28.14 -8.77 -5.60
C LYS A 549 27.40 -10.10 -5.73
N HIS A 550 27.46 -10.89 -4.66
CA HIS A 550 26.74 -12.14 -4.53
C HIS A 550 25.82 -12.09 -3.30
N THR A 551 24.62 -12.65 -3.41
CA THR A 551 23.70 -12.81 -2.28
C THR A 551 23.47 -14.27 -1.93
N GLU A 552 23.53 -14.60 -0.65
CA GLU A 552 23.16 -15.93 -0.15
C GLU A 552 21.64 -16.09 0.01
N ILE A 553 20.87 -15.01 -0.12
CA ILE A 553 19.41 -15.03 -0.03
C ILE A 553 18.86 -15.73 -1.28
N THR A 554 17.87 -16.60 -1.07
CA THR A 554 17.18 -17.33 -2.14
C THR A 554 15.68 -17.02 -2.14
N SER A 555 14.98 -17.33 -3.24
CA SER A 555 13.53 -17.08 -3.31
C SER A 555 12.74 -17.82 -2.22
N ARG A 556 13.25 -18.95 -1.71
CA ARG A 556 12.73 -19.69 -0.55
C ARG A 556 12.68 -18.86 0.73
N ASP A 557 13.69 -18.02 0.94
CA ASP A 557 13.87 -17.28 2.19
C ASP A 557 12.86 -16.14 2.36
N ILE A 558 12.26 -15.67 1.25
CA ILE A 558 11.34 -14.53 1.19
C ILE A 558 9.93 -14.90 0.71
N ASP A 559 9.66 -16.18 0.46
CA ASP A 559 8.37 -16.63 -0.03
C ASP A 559 7.28 -16.48 1.05
N ARG A 560 6.07 -16.08 0.65
CA ARG A 560 4.92 -15.94 1.56
C ARG A 560 4.24 -17.28 1.87
N GLN A 561 4.48 -18.31 1.07
CA GLN A 561 3.79 -19.60 1.10
C GLN A 561 2.26 -19.39 1.03
N ASP A 562 1.48 -20.26 1.67
CA ASP A 562 0.02 -20.19 1.68
C ASP A 562 -0.55 -19.19 2.69
N PHE A 563 0.29 -18.37 3.33
CA PHE A 563 -0.18 -17.38 4.29
C PHE A 563 -0.80 -16.17 3.59
N SER A 564 -1.91 -15.67 4.16
CA SER A 564 -2.51 -14.42 3.66
C SER A 564 -1.61 -13.21 3.89
N HIS A 565 -0.78 -13.23 4.94
CA HIS A 565 0.08 -12.14 5.36
C HIS A 565 1.46 -12.64 5.83
N TYR A 566 2.53 -11.91 5.50
CA TYR A 566 3.88 -12.19 6.01
C TYR A 566 3.94 -12.14 7.53
N PHE A 567 3.23 -11.19 8.15
CA PHE A 567 3.15 -11.08 9.62
C PHE A 567 2.67 -12.38 10.28
N LEU A 568 1.66 -13.05 9.70
CA LEU A 568 1.16 -14.32 10.23
C LEU A 568 2.13 -15.47 9.98
N LYS A 569 2.75 -15.51 8.79
CA LYS A 569 3.81 -16.48 8.46
C LYS A 569 4.93 -16.40 9.48
N GLU A 570 5.44 -15.21 9.72
CA GLU A 570 6.63 -14.99 10.54
C GLU A 570 6.35 -15.24 12.03
N ILE A 571 5.15 -14.93 12.53
CA ILE A 571 4.71 -15.38 13.85
C ILE A 571 4.70 -16.91 13.94
N SER A 572 4.19 -17.58 12.91
CA SER A 572 4.08 -19.04 12.88
C SER A 572 5.45 -19.71 12.78
N GLU A 573 6.42 -19.07 12.11
CA GLU A 573 7.81 -19.52 11.97
C GLU A 573 8.70 -19.14 13.15
N ALA A 574 8.25 -18.25 14.05
CA ALA A 574 9.04 -17.76 15.18
C ALA A 574 9.65 -18.87 16.07
N PRO A 575 8.97 -19.99 16.39
CA PRO A 575 9.58 -21.09 17.14
C PRO A 575 10.81 -21.67 16.42
N LEU A 576 10.73 -21.83 15.10
CA LEU A 576 11.83 -22.34 14.27
C LEU A 576 12.99 -21.34 14.21
N SER A 577 12.71 -20.03 14.13
CA SER A 577 13.75 -19.00 14.20
C SER A 577 14.47 -19.00 15.55
N VAL A 578 13.75 -19.27 16.65
CA VAL A 578 14.35 -19.44 17.98
C VAL A 578 15.22 -20.70 18.05
N GLU A 579 14.75 -21.85 17.53
CA GLU A 579 15.56 -23.08 17.44
C GLU A 579 16.87 -22.86 16.68
N ARG A 580 16.80 -22.17 15.54
CA ARG A 580 17.97 -21.81 14.73
C ARG A 580 18.91 -20.85 15.47
N THR A 581 18.39 -19.95 16.29
CA THR A 581 19.20 -19.06 17.12
C THR A 581 19.99 -19.82 18.20
N LEU A 582 19.41 -20.91 18.73
CA LEU A 582 20.04 -21.79 19.72
C LEU A 582 21.03 -22.78 19.09
N LEU A 583 20.91 -23.03 17.79
CA LEU A 583 21.71 -24.02 17.07
C LEU A 583 23.20 -23.71 17.19
N ASN A 584 23.97 -24.72 17.63
CA ASN A 584 25.41 -24.62 17.83
C ASN A 584 25.85 -23.53 18.84
N ARG A 585 24.98 -23.18 19.81
CA ARG A 585 25.30 -22.21 20.88
C ARG A 585 25.49 -22.83 22.25
N TRP A 586 25.39 -24.14 22.34
CA TRP A 586 25.56 -24.94 23.56
C TRP A 586 26.16 -26.30 23.21
N LYS A 587 26.75 -26.97 24.21
CA LYS A 587 27.30 -28.33 24.11
C LYS A 587 26.99 -29.12 25.37
N VAL A 588 26.95 -30.44 25.26
CA VAL A 588 26.92 -31.33 26.42
C VAL A 588 28.35 -31.57 26.90
N ARG A 589 28.59 -31.37 28.20
CA ARG A 589 29.85 -31.73 28.86
C ARG A 589 29.59 -32.81 29.90
N GLU A 590 30.49 -33.77 29.99
CA GLU A 590 30.53 -34.71 31.10
C GLU A 590 31.34 -34.10 32.24
N GLU A 591 30.70 -33.90 33.39
CA GLU A 591 31.32 -33.51 34.66
C GLU A 591 31.11 -34.63 35.70
N ASP A 592 31.82 -34.57 36.83
CA ASP A 592 31.85 -35.64 37.84
C ASP A 592 30.46 -35.97 38.44
N ASP A 593 29.49 -35.06 38.33
CA ASP A 593 28.12 -35.16 38.84
C ASP A 593 27.05 -35.40 37.75
N GLY A 594 27.43 -35.50 36.47
CA GLY A 594 26.53 -35.84 35.36
C GLY A 594 26.81 -35.12 34.04
N GLN A 595 25.88 -35.25 33.10
CA GLN A 595 25.91 -34.50 31.84
C GLN A 595 25.23 -33.15 32.01
N HIS A 596 25.96 -32.07 31.69
CA HIS A 596 25.48 -30.69 31.80
C HIS A 596 25.57 -29.96 30.47
N TYR A 597 24.67 -29.00 30.26
CA TYR A 597 24.78 -28.07 29.15
C TYR A 597 25.78 -26.95 29.47
N ALA A 598 26.69 -26.68 28.54
CA ALA A 598 27.63 -25.57 28.60
C ALA A 598 27.42 -24.64 27.42
N ILE A 599 27.44 -23.32 27.68
CA ILE A 599 27.34 -22.30 26.64
C ILE A 599 28.58 -22.36 25.72
N HIS A 600 28.34 -22.23 24.42
CA HIS A 600 29.40 -22.22 23.40
C HIS A 600 29.15 -21.08 22.41
N LEU A 601 29.93 -20.00 22.52
CA LEU A 601 29.97 -18.91 21.54
C LEU A 601 31.39 -18.85 20.98
N ASP A 602 31.52 -18.89 19.64
CA ASP A 602 32.81 -18.84 18.96
C ASP A 602 33.48 -17.44 19.02
N GLU A 603 34.71 -17.34 18.53
CA GLU A 603 35.51 -16.11 18.54
C GLU A 603 34.95 -15.00 17.63
N ARG A 604 34.11 -15.33 16.63
CA ARG A 604 33.44 -14.33 15.78
C ARG A 604 32.27 -13.68 16.53
N VAL A 605 31.57 -14.46 17.35
CA VAL A 605 30.49 -13.97 18.21
C VAL A 605 31.06 -13.23 19.41
N PHE A 606 32.05 -13.82 20.10
CA PHE A 606 32.62 -13.29 21.34
C PHE A 606 34.15 -13.24 21.25
N PRO A 607 34.71 -12.12 20.76
CA PRO A 607 36.13 -12.02 20.47
C PRO A 607 37.04 -12.24 21.69
N PRO A 608 38.25 -12.80 21.52
CA PRO A 608 39.21 -12.99 22.62
C PRO A 608 39.55 -11.69 23.39
N SER A 609 39.57 -10.54 22.70
CA SER A 609 39.80 -9.23 23.30
C SER A 609 38.71 -8.84 24.32
N LEU A 610 37.45 -9.15 24.01
CA LEU A 610 36.31 -8.92 24.89
C LEU A 610 36.30 -9.92 26.05
N GLU A 611 36.63 -11.18 25.79
CA GLU A 611 36.76 -12.20 26.85
C GLU A 611 37.84 -11.85 27.86
N ALA A 612 39.00 -11.37 27.40
CA ALA A 612 40.04 -10.84 28.27
C ALA A 612 39.52 -9.64 29.10
N ALA A 613 38.79 -8.70 28.48
CA ALA A 613 38.26 -7.53 29.18
C ALA A 613 37.29 -7.88 30.33
N PHE A 614 36.49 -8.96 30.18
CA PHE A 614 35.65 -9.45 31.27
C PHE A 614 36.41 -10.20 32.35
N ARG A 615 37.41 -11.02 32.00
CA ARG A 615 38.25 -11.73 32.99
C ARG A 615 39.13 -10.79 33.81
N GLU A 616 39.56 -9.69 33.20
CA GLU A 616 40.41 -8.66 33.81
C GLU A 616 39.61 -7.55 34.52
N ASP A 617 38.27 -7.67 34.61
CA ASP A 617 37.40 -6.68 35.24
C ASP A 617 37.51 -5.25 34.69
N ARG A 618 37.83 -5.13 33.39
CA ARG A 618 37.89 -3.86 32.67
C ARG A 618 36.50 -3.32 32.30
N ILE A 619 35.52 -4.20 32.07
CA ILE A 619 34.16 -3.79 31.73
C ILE A 619 33.38 -3.43 33.00
N ARG A 620 32.90 -2.18 33.07
CA ARG A 620 32.08 -1.63 34.17
C ARG A 620 30.71 -1.19 33.71
N ARG A 621 30.55 -0.88 32.42
CA ARG A 621 29.30 -0.39 31.83
C ARG A 621 28.88 -1.28 30.67
N ILE A 622 27.62 -1.70 30.65
CA ILE A 622 27.03 -2.48 29.55
C ILE A 622 25.75 -1.80 29.09
N PHE A 623 25.71 -1.40 27.82
CA PHE A 623 24.55 -0.81 27.18
C PHE A 623 23.99 -1.74 26.12
N PHE A 624 22.73 -2.13 26.26
CA PHE A 624 21.97 -2.69 25.15
C PHE A 624 21.25 -1.56 24.42
N VAL A 625 21.41 -1.48 23.10
CA VAL A 625 20.80 -0.41 22.30
C VAL A 625 20.04 -0.94 21.10
N GLY A 626 18.95 -0.26 20.76
CA GLY A 626 18.13 -0.57 19.59
C GLY A 626 17.07 0.51 19.37
N GLN A 627 16.30 0.39 18.28
CA GLN A 627 15.18 1.28 17.98
C GLN A 627 13.87 0.48 17.84
N GLY A 628 12.73 1.11 18.13
CA GLY A 628 11.42 0.44 18.07
C GLY A 628 11.37 -0.85 18.90
N THR A 629 10.87 -1.93 18.28
CA THR A 629 10.84 -3.31 18.81
C THR A 629 12.21 -3.82 19.24
N ALA A 630 13.28 -3.56 18.47
CA ALA A 630 14.64 -3.95 18.86
C ALA A 630 15.13 -3.23 20.13
N GLY A 631 14.65 -2.00 20.37
CA GLY A 631 14.89 -1.30 21.63
C GLY A 631 14.11 -1.87 22.81
N VAL A 632 12.98 -2.56 22.58
CA VAL A 632 12.27 -3.30 23.64
C VAL A 632 12.97 -4.64 23.91
N ALA A 633 13.45 -5.33 22.86
CA ALA A 633 14.31 -6.49 23.00
C ALA A 633 15.59 -6.14 23.79
N ALA A 634 16.20 -4.98 23.54
CA ALA A 634 17.35 -4.48 24.30
C ALA A 634 17.06 -4.38 25.80
N GLN A 635 15.87 -3.90 26.18
CA GLN A 635 15.43 -3.85 27.58
C GLN A 635 15.29 -5.26 28.18
N ALA A 636 14.66 -6.20 27.45
CA ALA A 636 14.53 -7.59 27.90
C ALA A 636 15.91 -8.27 28.07
N CYS A 637 16.83 -8.10 27.12
CA CYS A 637 18.20 -8.62 27.20
C CYS A 637 18.96 -8.03 28.40
N ALA A 638 18.79 -6.73 28.64
CA ALA A 638 19.38 -6.06 29.79
C ALA A 638 18.86 -6.64 31.12
N ASP A 639 17.55 -6.84 31.25
CA ASP A 639 16.94 -7.41 32.45
C ASP A 639 17.36 -8.87 32.68
N ILE A 640 17.50 -9.66 31.62
CA ILE A 640 18.05 -11.03 31.66
C ILE A 640 19.49 -11.02 32.20
N LEU A 641 20.37 -10.21 31.60
CA LEU A 641 21.77 -10.16 32.03
C LEU A 641 21.92 -9.65 33.47
N LYS A 642 21.10 -8.67 33.87
CA LYS A 642 21.03 -8.19 35.26
C LYS A 642 20.66 -9.32 36.22
N SER A 643 19.68 -10.16 35.86
CA SER A 643 19.30 -11.35 36.62
C SER A 643 20.46 -12.33 36.72
N TYR A 644 21.18 -12.60 35.63
CA TYR A 644 22.28 -13.55 35.61
C TYR A 644 23.51 -13.10 36.39
N LEU A 645 23.91 -11.84 36.31
CA LEU A 645 25.10 -11.34 37.00
C LEU A 645 24.88 -11.08 38.48
N ALA A 646 23.73 -10.49 38.85
CA ALA A 646 23.44 -9.99 40.20
C ALA A 646 24.63 -9.18 40.80
N ASP A 647 25.35 -8.44 39.96
CA ASP A 647 26.57 -7.72 40.32
C ASP A 647 26.30 -6.21 40.36
N PRO A 648 26.31 -5.57 41.54
CA PRO A 648 26.06 -4.13 41.66
C PRO A 648 27.22 -3.27 41.13
N THR A 649 28.38 -3.86 40.84
CA THR A 649 29.56 -3.14 40.34
C THR A 649 29.54 -2.89 38.83
N ILE A 650 28.67 -3.60 38.10
CA ILE A 650 28.47 -3.43 36.68
C ILE A 650 27.19 -2.62 36.46
N GLN A 651 27.35 -1.44 35.87
CA GLN A 651 26.22 -0.62 35.45
C GLN A 651 25.65 -1.20 34.17
N LEU A 652 24.39 -1.63 34.23
CA LEU A 652 23.70 -2.24 33.12
C LEU A 652 22.45 -1.43 32.77
N ARG A 653 22.34 -1.02 31.51
CA ARG A 653 21.23 -0.18 31.01
C ARG A 653 20.81 -0.62 29.62
N ALA A 654 19.53 -0.41 29.30
CA ALA A 654 19.05 -0.39 27.93
C ALA A 654 18.65 1.03 27.55
N LEU A 655 19.04 1.46 26.36
CA LEU A 655 18.74 2.79 25.83
C LEU A 655 18.27 2.67 24.38
N LYS A 656 17.48 3.63 23.93
CA LYS A 656 17.35 3.82 22.48
C LYS A 656 18.69 4.29 21.93
N ALA A 657 19.06 3.84 20.74
CA ALA A 657 20.38 4.17 20.16
C ALA A 657 20.58 5.69 20.06
N SER A 658 19.54 6.43 19.67
CA SER A 658 19.51 7.90 19.62
C SER A 658 19.72 8.56 20.98
N GLU A 659 19.31 7.91 22.07
CA GLU A 659 19.47 8.45 23.41
C GLU A 659 20.91 8.29 23.91
N LEU A 660 21.52 7.12 23.65
CA LEU A 660 22.93 6.90 23.94
C LEU A 660 23.80 7.91 23.16
N SER A 661 23.63 7.97 21.84
CA SER A 661 24.46 8.85 21.00
C SER A 661 24.19 10.34 21.21
N GLY A 662 22.96 10.74 21.54
CA GLY A 662 22.56 12.13 21.67
C GLY A 662 22.75 12.75 23.06
N PHE A 663 22.75 11.96 24.14
CA PHE A 663 22.70 12.51 25.50
C PHE A 663 23.68 11.90 26.49
N GLU A 664 24.23 10.71 26.22
CA GLU A 664 25.19 10.07 27.12
C GLU A 664 26.65 10.23 26.62
N LEU A 665 26.85 10.63 25.36
CA LEU A 665 28.16 10.97 24.79
C LEU A 665 28.35 12.48 24.74
N ASN A 666 29.55 12.96 25.08
CA ASN A 666 29.89 14.39 25.01
C ASN A 666 30.84 14.68 23.83
N GLU A 667 30.78 15.92 23.33
CA GLU A 667 31.67 16.39 22.26
C GLU A 667 33.14 16.53 22.70
N GLY A 668 33.40 16.62 24.02
CA GLY A 668 34.74 16.73 24.61
C GLY A 668 35.30 15.42 25.15
N ASP A 669 34.64 14.29 24.91
CA ASP A 669 35.11 12.97 25.31
C ASP A 669 36.41 12.61 24.57
N ASP A 670 37.39 12.07 25.29
CA ASP A 670 38.60 11.54 24.66
C ASP A 670 38.35 10.17 23.99
N ASP A 671 39.33 9.72 23.19
CA ASP A 671 39.27 8.48 22.40
C ASP A 671 39.19 7.21 23.28
N ALA A 672 39.34 7.30 24.61
CA ALA A 672 39.31 6.18 25.54
C ALA A 672 38.21 6.30 26.62
N SER A 673 37.34 7.31 26.51
CA SER A 673 36.28 7.64 27.46
C SER A 673 35.26 6.52 27.68
N MET A 674 35.20 5.55 26.76
CA MET A 674 34.34 4.37 26.85
C MET A 674 35.12 3.04 26.89
N ALA A 675 36.41 3.05 27.21
CA ALA A 675 37.24 1.84 27.25
C ALA A 675 36.79 0.77 28.27
N ASP A 676 36.01 1.16 29.29
CA ASP A 676 35.37 0.28 30.28
C ASP A 676 33.95 -0.18 29.88
N THR A 677 33.54 0.08 28.64
CA THR A 677 32.16 -0.08 28.18
C THR A 677 32.02 -1.16 27.11
N LEU A 678 30.98 -1.99 27.25
CA LEU A 678 30.45 -2.82 26.17
C LEU A 678 29.13 -2.24 25.67
N VAL A 679 29.01 -2.04 24.35
CA VAL A 679 27.76 -1.70 23.68
C VAL A 679 27.30 -2.88 22.83
N VAL A 680 26.10 -3.39 23.13
CA VAL A 680 25.44 -4.47 22.37
C VAL A 680 24.31 -3.84 21.54
N ALA A 681 24.53 -3.72 20.24
CA ALA A 681 23.56 -3.18 19.31
C ALA A 681 22.60 -4.27 18.81
N ILE A 682 21.30 -4.06 18.94
CA ILE A 682 20.26 -4.96 18.45
C ILE A 682 19.57 -4.33 17.25
N SER A 683 19.54 -5.05 16.12
CA SER A 683 18.88 -4.60 14.89
C SER A 683 18.37 -5.80 14.07
N GLN A 684 17.17 -5.70 13.50
CA GLN A 684 16.68 -6.72 12.56
C GLN A 684 17.38 -6.58 11.20
N SER A 685 17.34 -5.38 10.61
CA SER A 685 17.86 -5.15 9.25
C SER A 685 19.37 -4.98 9.18
N GLY A 686 20.00 -4.58 10.29
CA GLY A 686 21.42 -4.18 10.36
C GLY A 686 21.77 -2.90 9.60
N THR A 687 20.79 -2.22 9.01
CA THR A 687 20.95 -0.96 8.25
C THR A 687 20.34 0.25 8.96
N THR A 688 19.80 0.09 10.17
CA THR A 688 19.20 1.19 10.94
C THR A 688 20.23 2.29 11.19
N THR A 689 20.01 3.48 10.62
CA THR A 689 20.99 4.57 10.59
C THR A 689 21.42 5.01 11.99
N ASP A 690 20.47 5.26 12.91
CA ASP A 690 20.79 5.70 14.27
C ASP A 690 21.61 4.66 15.04
N THR A 691 21.29 3.38 14.88
CA THR A 691 22.02 2.29 15.53
C THR A 691 23.44 2.19 14.99
N ASN A 692 23.60 2.21 13.66
CA ASN A 692 24.91 2.18 13.00
C ASN A 692 25.77 3.38 13.39
N ARG A 693 25.20 4.59 13.38
CA ARG A 693 25.89 5.81 13.81
C ARG A 693 26.31 5.74 15.27
N THR A 694 25.45 5.22 16.14
CA THR A 694 25.77 5.04 17.57
C THR A 694 26.95 4.09 17.74
N VAL A 695 26.98 2.96 17.02
CA VAL A 695 28.12 2.02 17.02
C VAL A 695 29.40 2.71 16.59
N ASP A 696 29.39 3.48 15.50
CA ASP A 696 30.57 4.22 15.03
C ASP A 696 31.08 5.21 16.10
N MET A 697 30.17 5.95 16.76
CA MET A 697 30.49 6.95 17.77
C MET A 697 31.08 6.37 19.06
N VAL A 698 30.56 5.23 19.55
CA VAL A 698 31.06 4.59 20.77
C VAL A 698 32.37 3.84 20.52
N LYS A 699 32.52 3.24 19.33
CA LYS A 699 33.75 2.55 18.92
C LYS A 699 34.91 3.53 18.77
N ALA A 700 34.66 4.72 18.22
CA ALA A 700 35.64 5.80 18.16
C ALA A 700 36.13 6.28 19.55
N ARG A 701 35.39 5.96 20.63
CA ARG A 701 35.72 6.28 22.04
C ARG A 701 36.27 5.07 22.82
N GLY A 702 36.67 4.03 22.10
CA GLY A 702 37.30 2.84 22.69
C GLY A 702 36.34 1.81 23.28
N ALA A 703 35.02 1.94 23.09
CA ALA A 703 34.06 0.95 23.55
C ALA A 703 34.23 -0.38 22.81
N HIS A 704 34.06 -1.49 23.54
CA HIS A 704 33.84 -2.79 22.91
C HIS A 704 32.43 -2.84 22.31
N THR A 705 32.29 -3.45 21.14
CA THR A 705 31.03 -3.46 20.39
C THR A 705 30.63 -4.88 19.94
N LEU A 706 29.37 -5.24 20.18
CA LEU A 706 28.74 -6.45 19.66
C LEU A 706 27.44 -6.12 18.94
N ALA A 707 27.06 -6.90 17.93
CA ALA A 707 25.73 -6.81 17.32
C ALA A 707 24.94 -8.12 17.49
N ILE A 708 23.66 -8.01 17.83
CA ILE A 708 22.65 -9.07 17.64
C ILE A 708 21.83 -8.68 16.41
N VAL A 709 21.96 -9.45 15.33
CA VAL A 709 21.40 -9.07 14.02
C VAL A 709 20.85 -10.24 13.24
N ASN A 710 19.77 -10.02 12.49
CA ASN A 710 19.12 -11.09 11.72
C ASN A 710 19.66 -11.19 10.28
N ARG A 711 20.08 -10.09 9.67
CA ARG A 711 20.53 -10.06 8.27
C ARG A 711 22.05 -10.19 8.19
N ARG A 712 22.54 -11.24 7.52
CA ARG A 712 23.95 -11.38 7.11
C ARG A 712 24.38 -10.23 6.19
N ASP A 713 25.65 -9.87 6.28
CA ASP A 713 26.31 -8.86 5.44
C ASP A 713 25.58 -7.51 5.41
N SER A 714 24.96 -7.15 6.52
CA SER A 714 24.35 -5.85 6.72
C SER A 714 25.40 -4.86 7.25
N ASP A 715 25.20 -3.56 7.05
CA ASP A 715 26.23 -2.54 7.38
C ASP A 715 26.80 -2.68 8.80
N ILE A 716 25.95 -3.00 9.79
CA ILE A 716 26.38 -3.15 11.19
C ILE A 716 27.36 -4.30 11.41
N THR A 717 27.28 -5.38 10.62
CA THR A 717 28.14 -6.56 10.79
C THR A 717 29.60 -6.27 10.48
N PHE A 718 29.86 -5.24 9.69
CA PHE A 718 31.22 -4.79 9.35
C PHE A 718 31.76 -3.73 10.32
N LYS A 719 30.93 -3.21 11.23
CA LYS A 719 31.27 -2.09 12.13
C LYS A 719 31.58 -2.53 13.55
N VAL A 720 31.01 -3.63 14.02
CA VAL A 720 31.19 -4.13 15.40
C VAL A 720 32.37 -5.08 15.53
N ASP A 721 32.79 -5.38 16.77
CA ASP A 721 33.90 -6.31 17.05
C ASP A 721 33.47 -7.78 17.03
N GLY A 722 32.20 -8.07 17.34
CA GLY A 722 31.64 -9.41 17.25
C GLY A 722 30.15 -9.41 16.89
N VAL A 723 29.70 -10.47 16.24
CA VAL A 723 28.35 -10.56 15.67
C VAL A 723 27.67 -11.85 16.09
N LEU A 724 26.51 -11.74 16.75
CA LEU A 724 25.61 -12.84 17.05
C LEU A 724 24.41 -12.79 16.09
N TYR A 725 24.39 -13.69 15.11
CA TYR A 725 23.25 -13.81 14.22
C TYR A 725 22.06 -14.46 14.93
N THR A 726 20.86 -13.88 14.74
CA THR A 726 19.61 -14.56 15.04
C THR A 726 19.22 -15.49 13.90
N SER A 727 18.55 -16.60 14.23
CA SER A 727 18.21 -17.67 13.29
C SER A 727 19.45 -18.15 12.51
N SER A 728 19.33 -18.41 11.21
CA SER A 728 20.47 -18.75 10.34
C SER A 728 21.17 -17.53 9.72
N GLY A 729 20.66 -16.31 9.94
CA GLY A 729 21.09 -15.11 9.24
C GLY A 729 20.52 -14.94 7.81
N ARG A 730 19.88 -15.99 7.28
CA ARG A 730 19.15 -16.03 5.98
C ARG A 730 17.63 -15.93 6.14
N ASP A 731 17.15 -16.02 7.38
CA ASP A 731 15.72 -16.03 7.72
C ASP A 731 15.13 -14.60 7.67
N ILE A 732 14.92 -14.09 6.47
CA ILE A 732 14.50 -12.70 6.25
C ILE A 732 13.10 -12.46 6.80
N GLU A 733 12.93 -11.31 7.47
CA GLU A 733 11.63 -10.81 7.91
C GLU A 733 11.16 -9.76 6.90
N MET A 734 10.07 -10.08 6.21
CA MET A 734 9.45 -9.31 5.12
C MET A 734 8.31 -8.43 5.64
N SER A 735 7.63 -8.83 6.71
CA SER A 735 6.67 -7.95 7.40
C SER A 735 7.36 -6.69 7.90
N VAL A 736 6.71 -5.54 7.71
CA VAL A 736 7.20 -4.27 8.27
C VAL A 736 7.15 -4.29 9.80
N ALA A 737 6.11 -4.89 10.37
CA ALA A 737 5.99 -5.06 11.81
C ALA A 737 6.78 -6.32 12.24
N SER A 738 7.87 -6.13 13.00
CA SER A 738 8.73 -7.22 13.44
C SER A 738 8.05 -8.14 14.47
N THR A 739 8.32 -9.45 14.36
CA THR A 739 7.77 -10.60 15.06
C THR A 739 8.89 -11.60 15.43
N LYS A 740 9.28 -12.52 14.54
CA LYS A 740 10.28 -13.58 14.80
C LYS A 740 11.64 -13.05 15.24
N ALA A 741 12.05 -11.89 14.75
CA ALA A 741 13.30 -11.26 15.16
C ALA A 741 13.28 -10.86 16.63
N PHE A 742 12.15 -10.37 17.17
CA PHE A 742 12.04 -9.97 18.58
C PHE A 742 12.33 -11.13 19.54
N TYR A 743 11.68 -12.29 19.34
CA TYR A 743 11.88 -13.45 20.20
C TYR A 743 13.31 -13.99 20.10
N SER A 744 13.82 -14.07 18.87
CA SER A 744 15.18 -14.54 18.60
C SER A 744 16.23 -13.61 19.22
N GLN A 745 16.00 -12.29 19.23
CA GLN A 745 16.88 -11.30 19.87
C GLN A 745 16.94 -11.48 21.38
N ILE A 746 15.81 -11.77 22.04
CA ILE A 746 15.77 -12.05 23.49
C ILE A 746 16.57 -13.31 23.80
N VAL A 747 16.38 -14.37 23.01
CA VAL A 747 17.11 -15.65 23.19
C VAL A 747 18.60 -15.47 22.95
N ALA A 748 19.00 -14.73 21.91
CA ALA A 748 20.39 -14.37 21.65
C ALA A 748 21.00 -13.56 22.82
N GLY A 749 20.25 -12.61 23.39
CA GLY A 749 20.67 -11.87 24.58
C GLY A 749 20.85 -12.75 25.81
N ALA A 750 19.99 -13.76 25.99
CA ALA A 750 20.13 -14.74 27.07
C ALA A 750 21.40 -15.59 26.91
N LEU A 751 21.69 -16.08 25.70
CA LEU A 751 22.93 -16.83 25.40
C LEU A 751 24.18 -15.99 25.67
N LEU A 752 24.19 -14.73 25.21
CA LEU A 752 25.27 -13.78 25.52
C LEU A 752 25.40 -13.59 27.03
N GLY A 753 24.29 -13.47 27.74
CA GLY A 753 24.31 -13.27 29.19
C GLY A 753 24.82 -14.47 29.96
N LEU A 754 24.51 -15.70 29.53
CA LEU A 754 25.06 -16.92 30.10
C LEU A 754 26.58 -17.01 29.89
N LYS A 755 27.08 -16.64 28.70
CA LYS A 755 28.54 -16.56 28.43
C LYS A 755 29.22 -15.58 29.40
N VAL A 756 28.67 -14.38 29.57
CA VAL A 756 29.24 -13.37 30.49
C VAL A 756 29.17 -13.84 31.95
N ALA A 757 28.04 -14.41 32.39
CA ALA A 757 27.88 -14.91 33.75
C ALA A 757 28.84 -16.07 34.08
N GLY A 758 29.08 -16.96 33.12
CA GLY A 758 30.07 -18.03 33.22
C GLY A 758 31.50 -17.51 33.33
N ILE A 759 31.90 -16.56 32.47
CA ILE A 759 33.25 -15.95 32.53
C ILE A 759 33.49 -15.28 33.89
N LYS A 760 32.46 -14.61 34.42
CA LYS A 760 32.53 -13.88 35.70
C LYS A 760 32.37 -14.79 36.92
N GLY A 761 32.12 -16.10 36.75
CA GLY A 761 31.91 -17.05 37.84
C GLY A 761 30.75 -16.69 38.77
N ARG A 762 29.73 -15.97 38.27
CA ARG A 762 28.61 -15.47 39.09
C ARG A 762 27.51 -16.52 39.31
N ARG A 763 27.50 -17.59 38.52
CA ARG A 763 26.51 -18.67 38.54
C ARG A 763 27.22 -20.03 38.47
N SER A 764 26.61 -21.07 39.06
CA SER A 764 27.11 -22.45 38.98
C SER A 764 26.91 -23.04 37.59
N SER A 765 27.67 -24.09 37.26
CA SER A 765 27.46 -24.88 36.03
C SER A 765 26.03 -25.44 35.96
N GLU A 766 25.50 -25.92 37.09
CA GLU A 766 24.10 -26.37 37.22
C GLU A 766 23.10 -25.28 36.83
N PHE A 767 23.26 -24.05 37.33
CA PHE A 767 22.37 -22.94 36.95
C PHE A 767 22.45 -22.63 35.44
N LEU A 768 23.66 -22.62 34.88
CA LEU A 768 23.83 -22.39 33.44
C LEU A 768 23.17 -23.50 32.63
N SER A 769 23.34 -24.75 33.06
CA SER A 769 22.74 -25.94 32.44
C SER A 769 21.21 -25.87 32.45
N ASP A 770 20.61 -25.56 33.61
CA ASP A 770 19.17 -25.41 33.77
C ASP A 770 18.59 -24.30 32.89
N GLN A 771 19.29 -23.17 32.78
CA GLN A 771 18.86 -22.06 31.92
C GLN A 771 18.95 -22.43 30.44
N ILE A 772 19.96 -23.17 30.00
CA ILE A 772 20.05 -23.67 28.62
C ILE A 772 18.92 -24.68 28.36
N ALA A 773 18.66 -25.61 29.29
CA ALA A 773 17.58 -26.58 29.19
C ALA A 773 16.20 -25.92 29.11
N GLU A 774 16.02 -24.78 29.79
CA GLU A 774 14.81 -23.96 29.68
C GLU A 774 14.71 -23.26 28.31
N LEU A 775 15.80 -22.63 27.83
CA LEU A 775 15.85 -22.02 26.49
C LEU A 775 15.49 -23.02 25.39
N LEU A 776 15.96 -24.28 25.50
CA LEU A 776 15.66 -25.35 24.55
C LEU A 776 14.18 -25.78 24.55
N ARG A 777 13.43 -25.51 25.63
CA ARG A 777 11.98 -25.79 25.72
C ARG A 777 11.11 -24.64 25.23
N ILE A 778 11.64 -23.42 25.13
CA ILE A 778 10.88 -22.24 24.66
C ILE A 778 10.21 -22.47 23.30
N PRO A 779 10.85 -23.06 22.28
CA PRO A 779 10.18 -23.33 21.00
C PRO A 779 8.92 -24.19 21.12
N GLU A 780 8.96 -25.24 21.96
CA GLU A 780 7.78 -26.07 22.23
C GLU A 780 6.68 -25.27 22.93
N HIS A 781 7.04 -24.46 23.93
CA HIS A 781 6.07 -23.57 24.59
C HIS A 781 5.44 -22.55 23.63
N MET A 782 6.23 -22.00 22.70
CA MET A 782 5.72 -21.10 21.67
C MET A 782 4.73 -21.82 20.74
N ARG A 783 4.98 -23.09 20.37
CA ARG A 783 4.02 -23.90 19.59
C ARG A 783 2.71 -24.11 20.35
N SER A 784 2.76 -24.34 21.66
CA SER A 784 1.55 -24.41 22.50
C SER A 784 0.76 -23.10 22.49
N VAL A 785 1.44 -21.95 22.50
CA VAL A 785 0.78 -20.63 22.36
C VAL A 785 0.18 -20.44 20.96
N LEU A 786 0.88 -20.82 19.89
CA LEU A 786 0.35 -20.76 18.53
C LEU A 786 -0.94 -21.58 18.37
N ALA A 787 -1.04 -22.73 19.07
CA ALA A 787 -2.25 -23.56 19.09
C ALA A 787 -3.48 -22.84 19.69
N LEU A 788 -3.30 -21.76 20.47
CA LEU A 788 -4.38 -20.90 20.97
C LEU A 788 -4.97 -19.97 19.89
N GLY A 789 -4.44 -19.96 18.66
CA GLY A 789 -4.88 -19.08 17.56
C GLY A 789 -6.41 -18.97 17.39
N PRO A 790 -7.18 -20.08 17.37
CA PRO A 790 -8.64 -20.00 17.23
C PRO A 790 -9.35 -19.27 18.40
N SER A 791 -8.89 -19.44 19.65
CA SER A 791 -9.48 -18.77 20.81
C SER A 791 -9.10 -17.28 20.84
N LEU A 792 -7.86 -16.96 20.49
CA LEU A 792 -7.37 -15.59 20.34
C LEU A 792 -8.13 -14.84 19.24
N GLN A 793 -8.36 -15.48 18.09
CA GLN A 793 -9.17 -14.92 17.01
C GLN A 793 -10.60 -14.62 17.47
N LYS A 794 -11.23 -15.55 18.20
CA LYS A 794 -12.59 -15.38 18.72
C LYS A 794 -12.68 -14.20 19.70
N SER A 795 -11.72 -14.09 20.61
CA SER A 795 -11.60 -12.95 21.55
C SER A 795 -11.44 -11.63 20.82
N ALA A 796 -10.46 -11.53 19.91
CA ALA A 796 -10.17 -10.31 19.17
C ALA A 796 -11.37 -9.83 18.34
N ARG A 797 -12.06 -10.75 17.63
CA ARG A 797 -13.29 -10.43 16.88
C ARG A 797 -14.42 -9.90 17.76
N ARG A 798 -14.52 -10.39 19.00
CA ARG A 798 -15.54 -9.95 19.96
C ARG A 798 -15.20 -8.61 20.58
N LEU A 799 -13.94 -8.35 20.90
CA LEU A 799 -13.54 -7.27 21.79
C LEU A 799 -12.94 -6.05 21.06
N ALA A 800 -12.24 -6.22 19.94
CA ALA A 800 -11.48 -5.13 19.30
C ALA A 800 -12.35 -3.91 18.94
N ALA A 801 -13.56 -4.14 18.43
CA ALA A 801 -14.45 -3.05 18.04
C ALA A 801 -15.19 -2.39 19.24
N THR A 802 -15.15 -2.99 20.44
CA THR A 802 -16.03 -2.60 21.56
C THR A 802 -15.55 -1.37 22.32
N LYS A 803 -14.23 -1.12 22.36
CA LYS A 803 -13.62 -0.03 23.13
C LYS A 803 -12.85 0.93 22.24
N THR A 804 -13.01 2.22 22.51
CA THR A 804 -12.28 3.30 21.82
C THR A 804 -10.81 3.29 22.23
N TYR A 805 -10.55 3.30 23.55
CA TYR A 805 -9.22 3.37 24.16
C TYR A 805 -8.73 2.00 24.59
N TRP A 806 -7.45 1.74 24.36
CA TRP A 806 -6.81 0.46 24.64
C TRP A 806 -5.52 0.69 25.43
N ALA A 807 -5.11 -0.31 26.21
CA ALA A 807 -3.88 -0.32 26.98
C ALA A 807 -3.25 -1.72 27.01
N ALA A 808 -1.93 -1.77 27.21
CA ALA A 808 -1.22 -2.98 27.56
C ALA A 808 -0.48 -2.75 28.89
N VAL A 809 -0.59 -3.67 29.84
CA VAL A 809 0.02 -3.52 31.17
C VAL A 809 0.87 -4.73 31.53
N GLY A 810 1.99 -4.47 32.20
CA GLY A 810 2.93 -5.49 32.65
C GLY A 810 3.93 -4.91 33.65
N SER A 811 4.37 -5.74 34.60
CA SER A 811 5.28 -5.34 35.68
C SER A 811 6.54 -6.21 35.68
N GLY A 812 7.66 -5.66 36.15
CA GLY A 812 8.95 -6.35 36.08
C GLY A 812 9.34 -6.66 34.63
N PRO A 813 9.84 -7.88 34.32
CA PRO A 813 10.18 -8.27 32.95
C PRO A 813 9.01 -8.13 31.96
N ASN A 814 7.76 -8.34 32.41
CA ASN A 814 6.57 -8.22 31.58
C ASN A 814 6.27 -6.78 31.13
N LYS A 815 7.00 -5.77 31.65
CA LYS A 815 6.92 -4.42 31.07
C LYS A 815 7.40 -4.41 29.61
N ALA A 816 8.41 -5.23 29.28
CA ALA A 816 8.85 -5.41 27.90
C ALA A 816 7.73 -6.01 27.02
N SER A 817 6.96 -6.97 27.53
CA SER A 817 5.78 -7.50 26.82
C SER A 817 4.74 -6.43 26.56
N ALA A 818 4.40 -5.65 27.59
CA ALA A 818 3.40 -4.60 27.46
C ALA A 818 3.83 -3.53 26.44
N ASP A 819 5.12 -3.15 26.43
CA ASP A 819 5.66 -2.17 25.47
C ASP A 819 5.63 -2.70 24.03
N GLU A 820 6.01 -3.96 23.82
CA GLU A 820 6.03 -4.58 22.50
C GLU A 820 4.62 -4.85 21.97
N ILE A 821 3.72 -5.37 22.80
CA ILE A 821 2.30 -5.54 22.46
C ILE A 821 1.69 -4.18 22.08
N ARG A 822 1.96 -3.12 22.86
CA ARG A 822 1.52 -1.76 22.51
C ARG A 822 2.04 -1.33 21.13
N ILE A 823 3.32 -1.58 20.81
CA ILE A 823 3.90 -1.24 19.51
C ILE A 823 3.15 -1.98 18.40
N LYS A 824 3.04 -3.31 18.48
CA LYS A 824 2.35 -4.10 17.43
C LYS A 824 0.89 -3.71 17.27
N LEU A 825 0.16 -3.54 18.35
CA LEU A 825 -1.24 -3.11 18.25
C LEU A 825 -1.36 -1.70 17.66
N SER A 826 -0.40 -0.81 17.94
CA SER A 826 -0.41 0.53 17.33
C SER A 826 -0.09 0.47 15.82
N GLU A 827 0.86 -0.37 15.43
CA GLU A 827 1.25 -0.60 14.03
C GLU A 827 0.16 -1.32 13.22
N LEU A 828 -0.56 -2.26 13.82
CA LEU A 828 -1.57 -3.07 13.13
C LEU A 828 -2.97 -2.49 13.22
N CYS A 829 -3.36 -1.89 14.35
CA CYS A 829 -4.73 -1.43 14.59
C CYS A 829 -4.92 0.09 14.44
N TYR A 830 -3.83 0.85 14.27
CA TYR A 830 -3.82 2.32 14.16
C TYR A 830 -4.59 3.01 15.29
N LYS A 831 -4.45 2.46 16.50
CA LYS A 831 -4.96 3.05 17.74
C LYS A 831 -3.80 3.63 18.52
N THR A 832 -4.06 4.72 19.24
CA THR A 832 -3.15 5.16 20.31
C THR A 832 -3.39 4.27 21.52
N ILE A 833 -2.35 3.58 21.95
CA ILE A 833 -2.41 2.56 23.00
C ILE A 833 -1.40 2.95 24.07
N SER A 834 -1.81 2.98 25.34
CA SER A 834 -0.88 3.21 26.45
C SER A 834 -0.14 1.91 26.80
N SER A 835 1.08 2.04 27.34
CA SER A 835 1.76 0.92 28.01
C SER A 835 2.20 1.36 29.38
N ASP A 836 1.64 0.72 30.41
CA ASP A 836 1.77 1.14 31.80
C ASP A 836 2.24 -0.04 32.67
N TYR A 837 2.79 0.26 33.85
CA TYR A 837 2.88 -0.74 34.90
C TYR A 837 1.47 -1.07 35.41
N VAL A 838 1.25 -2.32 35.85
CA VAL A 838 -0.11 -2.79 36.23
C VAL A 838 -0.74 -1.88 37.29
N GLU A 839 -0.03 -1.63 38.39
CA GLU A 839 -0.50 -0.78 39.50
C GLU A 839 -0.77 0.67 39.03
N ASP A 840 0.10 1.23 38.18
CA ASP A 840 -0.01 2.63 37.74
C ASP A 840 -1.24 2.89 36.88
N LYS A 841 -1.78 1.88 36.19
CA LYS A 841 -2.92 2.07 35.27
C LYS A 841 -4.13 2.71 35.95
N LYS A 842 -4.39 2.37 37.22
CA LYS A 842 -5.50 2.96 38.00
C LYS A 842 -5.27 4.43 38.38
N HIS A 843 -4.04 4.93 38.30
CA HIS A 843 -3.66 6.31 38.64
C HIS A 843 -3.61 7.25 37.43
N ILE A 844 -3.65 6.73 36.20
CA ILE A 844 -3.42 7.51 34.99
C ILE A 844 -4.75 7.78 34.24
N ASP A 845 -5.35 6.76 33.64
CA ASP A 845 -6.44 6.92 32.66
C ASP A 845 -7.44 5.77 32.66
N LEU A 846 -7.55 5.00 33.76
CA LEU A 846 -8.55 3.93 33.89
C LEU A 846 -10.00 4.42 33.68
N SER A 847 -10.27 5.71 33.93
CA SER A 847 -11.55 6.38 33.66
C SER A 847 -11.97 6.40 32.18
N SER A 848 -11.05 6.10 31.26
CA SER A 848 -11.34 5.95 29.82
C SER A 848 -12.06 4.63 29.47
N GLU A 849 -12.33 3.79 30.48
CA GLU A 849 -12.95 2.46 30.35
C GLU A 849 -12.29 1.57 29.27
N PRO A 850 -10.95 1.41 29.26
CA PRO A 850 -10.24 0.86 28.12
C PRO A 850 -10.37 -0.67 27.99
N LEU A 851 -10.04 -1.20 26.80
CA LEU A 851 -9.63 -2.61 26.66
C LEU A 851 -8.19 -2.73 27.17
N ILE A 852 -7.90 -3.69 28.05
CA ILE A 852 -6.58 -3.81 28.68
C ILE A 852 -6.02 -5.21 28.46
N ILE A 853 -4.89 -5.33 27.78
CA ILE A 853 -4.12 -6.58 27.75
C ILE A 853 -3.21 -6.63 28.98
N VAL A 854 -3.40 -7.63 29.85
CA VAL A 854 -2.66 -7.80 31.10
C VAL A 854 -1.66 -8.94 30.96
N CYS A 855 -0.36 -8.61 31.01
CA CYS A 855 0.73 -9.59 30.93
C CYS A 855 1.08 -10.11 32.34
N ALA A 856 0.43 -11.20 32.77
CA ALA A 856 0.56 -11.76 34.12
C ALA A 856 1.41 -13.04 34.17
N ALA A 857 1.51 -13.81 33.08
CA ALA A 857 2.29 -15.05 33.03
C ALA A 857 3.76 -14.84 33.43
N GLY A 858 4.34 -15.79 34.15
CA GLY A 858 5.70 -15.71 34.72
C GLY A 858 5.88 -14.72 35.88
N SER A 859 4.79 -14.14 36.39
CA SER A 859 4.85 -13.28 37.58
C SER A 859 5.07 -14.12 38.84
N ARG A 860 5.87 -13.61 39.77
CA ARG A 860 6.11 -14.29 41.05
C ARG A 860 4.81 -14.41 41.86
N GLY A 861 4.67 -15.47 42.65
CA GLY A 861 3.49 -15.72 43.47
C GLY A 861 3.13 -14.59 44.46
N THR A 862 4.09 -13.78 44.90
CA THR A 862 3.81 -12.60 45.74
C THR A 862 3.21 -11.43 44.96
N VAL A 863 3.45 -11.35 43.65
CA VAL A 863 3.02 -10.24 42.78
C VAL A 863 1.71 -10.58 42.06
N ILE A 864 1.49 -11.86 41.74
CA ILE A 864 0.28 -12.28 41.00
C ILE A 864 -1.02 -11.91 41.75
N GLY A 865 -1.01 -11.97 43.08
CA GLY A 865 -2.16 -11.58 43.91
C GLY A 865 -2.53 -10.09 43.75
N ASP A 866 -1.54 -9.23 43.61
CA ASP A 866 -1.75 -7.80 43.37
C ASP A 866 -2.28 -7.56 41.95
N ILE A 867 -1.75 -8.26 40.95
CA ILE A 867 -2.23 -8.17 39.56
C ILE A 867 -3.70 -8.62 39.45
N ILE A 868 -4.10 -9.69 40.15
CA ILE A 868 -5.51 -10.14 40.20
C ILE A 868 -6.40 -9.06 40.80
N LYS A 869 -5.97 -8.46 41.92
CA LYS A 869 -6.69 -7.37 42.59
C LYS A 869 -6.83 -6.15 41.67
N ASP A 870 -5.78 -5.74 40.98
CA ASP A 870 -5.83 -4.64 40.02
C ASP A 870 -6.74 -4.97 38.83
N THR A 871 -6.73 -6.21 38.35
CA THR A 871 -7.65 -6.66 37.29
C THR A 871 -9.11 -6.56 37.73
N ALA A 872 -9.42 -6.90 38.99
CA ALA A 872 -10.74 -6.68 39.57
C ALA A 872 -11.12 -5.19 39.62
N ILE A 873 -10.17 -4.30 39.96
CA ILE A 873 -10.37 -2.85 39.91
C ILE A 873 -10.64 -2.40 38.48
N PHE A 874 -9.89 -2.88 37.49
CA PHE A 874 -10.10 -2.53 36.09
C PHE A 874 -11.53 -2.87 35.65
N LYS A 875 -11.98 -4.09 35.94
CA LYS A 875 -13.34 -4.55 35.63
C LYS A 875 -14.42 -3.71 36.33
N ALA A 876 -14.22 -3.37 37.61
CA ALA A 876 -15.15 -2.53 38.37
C ALA A 876 -15.30 -1.12 37.75
N HIS A 877 -14.25 -0.62 37.10
CA HIS A 877 -14.26 0.64 36.34
C HIS A 877 -14.64 0.45 34.86
N LYS A 878 -15.36 -0.63 34.53
CA LYS A 878 -15.87 -0.96 33.18
C LYS A 878 -14.80 -1.12 32.10
N ALA A 879 -13.53 -1.31 32.47
CA ALA A 879 -12.54 -1.77 31.52
C ALA A 879 -12.88 -3.19 31.03
N ALA A 880 -12.26 -3.61 29.94
CA ALA A 880 -12.35 -4.96 29.39
C ALA A 880 -10.97 -5.64 29.48
N PRO A 881 -10.63 -6.30 30.60
CA PRO A 881 -9.34 -6.95 30.76
C PRO A 881 -9.27 -8.24 29.94
N VAL A 882 -8.20 -8.42 29.18
CA VAL A 882 -7.81 -9.66 28.53
C VAL A 882 -6.50 -10.08 29.17
N VAL A 883 -6.50 -11.21 29.89
CA VAL A 883 -5.37 -11.59 30.74
C VAL A 883 -4.58 -12.72 30.10
N ILE A 884 -3.26 -12.62 30.14
CA ILE A 884 -2.33 -13.70 29.80
C ILE A 884 -1.73 -14.20 31.11
N ALA A 885 -1.99 -15.45 31.46
CA ALA A 885 -1.60 -16.03 32.75
C ALA A 885 -0.90 -17.38 32.55
N ASP A 886 -0.23 -17.86 33.59
CA ASP A 886 0.34 -19.20 33.57
C ASP A 886 -0.77 -20.27 33.56
N GLU A 887 -0.46 -21.45 33.04
CA GLU A 887 -1.31 -22.63 33.19
C GLU A 887 -1.68 -22.89 34.66
N GLY A 888 -2.98 -23.08 34.91
CA GLY A 888 -3.56 -23.32 36.23
C GLY A 888 -3.91 -22.06 37.05
N GLU A 889 -3.69 -20.85 36.51
CA GLU A 889 -4.00 -19.59 37.19
C GLU A 889 -5.40 -19.05 36.83
N ASP A 890 -6.45 -19.70 37.34
CA ASP A 890 -7.85 -19.39 36.98
C ASP A 890 -8.46 -18.23 37.81
N ARG A 891 -7.70 -17.63 38.74
CA ARG A 891 -8.23 -16.60 39.65
C ARG A 891 -8.60 -15.28 38.94
N PHE A 892 -8.24 -15.12 37.67
CA PHE A 892 -8.62 -13.99 36.83
C PHE A 892 -10.01 -14.10 36.20
N ASP A 893 -10.58 -15.31 36.10
CA ASP A 893 -11.84 -15.59 35.40
C ASP A 893 -13.03 -14.70 35.81
N PRO A 894 -13.22 -14.35 37.10
CA PRO A 894 -14.34 -13.48 37.49
C PRO A 894 -14.20 -12.03 37.01
N TYR A 895 -12.99 -11.62 36.61
CA TYR A 895 -12.63 -10.21 36.37
C TYR A 895 -12.23 -9.94 34.92
N ALA A 896 -11.76 -10.95 34.19
CA ALA A 896 -11.35 -10.84 32.80
C ALA A 896 -12.50 -11.11 31.82
N GLU A 897 -12.41 -10.54 30.62
CA GLU A 897 -13.26 -10.91 29.48
C GLU A 897 -12.82 -12.23 28.85
N ASP A 898 -11.51 -12.48 28.83
CA ASP A 898 -10.86 -13.72 28.38
C ASP A 898 -9.56 -13.89 29.16
N VAL A 899 -9.22 -15.14 29.50
CA VAL A 899 -7.93 -15.53 30.09
C VAL A 899 -7.25 -16.51 29.14
N PHE A 900 -5.98 -16.24 28.80
CA PHE A 900 -5.15 -17.10 27.97
C PHE A 900 -4.04 -17.70 28.82
N HIS A 901 -4.11 -19.01 29.02
CA HIS A 901 -3.09 -19.77 29.75
C HIS A 901 -1.93 -20.13 28.84
N VAL A 902 -0.71 -19.83 29.28
CA VAL A 902 0.53 -20.18 28.58
C VAL A 902 1.41 -21.05 29.47
N PRO A 903 2.30 -21.88 28.89
CA PRO A 903 3.22 -22.71 29.66
C PRO A 903 4.06 -21.89 30.64
N GLN A 904 4.31 -22.46 31.82
CA GLN A 904 5.12 -21.82 32.85
C GLN A 904 6.59 -21.73 32.41
N VAL A 905 7.15 -20.54 32.53
CA VAL A 905 8.58 -20.24 32.29
C VAL A 905 9.10 -19.31 33.37
N SER A 906 10.42 -19.29 33.53
CA SER A 906 11.11 -18.36 34.41
C SER A 906 10.75 -16.90 34.05
N PRO A 907 10.65 -16.00 35.05
CA PRO A 907 10.15 -14.63 34.83
C PRO A 907 10.87 -13.85 33.72
N GLN A 908 12.16 -14.11 33.51
CA GLN A 908 12.96 -13.45 32.49
C GLN A 908 12.64 -13.89 31.05
N PHE A 909 12.01 -15.06 30.86
CA PHE A 909 11.59 -15.58 29.55
C PHE A 909 10.09 -15.42 29.28
N ALA A 910 9.31 -15.14 30.32
CA ALA A 910 7.89 -14.81 30.21
C ALA A 910 7.58 -13.75 29.13
N PRO A 911 8.46 -12.76 28.85
CA PRO A 911 8.19 -11.81 27.79
C PRO A 911 8.02 -12.40 26.39
N ILE A 912 8.62 -13.58 26.12
CA ILE A 912 8.48 -14.27 24.83
C ILE A 912 7.03 -14.75 24.65
N LEU A 913 6.50 -15.49 25.63
CA LEU A 913 5.16 -16.08 25.54
C LEU A 913 4.06 -15.03 25.63
N ASN A 914 4.15 -14.08 26.58
CA ASN A 914 3.18 -12.99 26.71
C ASN A 914 3.06 -12.18 25.43
N THR A 915 4.20 -11.84 24.81
CA THR A 915 4.21 -11.06 23.56
C THR A 915 3.64 -11.85 22.40
N LEU A 916 3.94 -13.15 22.29
CA LEU A 916 3.39 -14.02 21.24
C LEU A 916 1.87 -14.08 21.25
N VAL A 917 1.26 -14.21 22.44
CA VAL A 917 -0.20 -14.12 22.59
C VAL A 917 -0.72 -12.76 22.09
N GLY A 918 -0.09 -11.66 22.51
CA GLY A 918 -0.49 -10.32 22.12
C GLY A 918 -0.31 -10.02 20.62
N HIS A 919 0.72 -10.58 19.98
CA HIS A 919 0.95 -10.48 18.53
C HIS A 919 -0.16 -11.19 17.74
N ILE A 920 -0.51 -12.43 18.10
CA ILE A 920 -1.60 -13.20 17.45
C ILE A 920 -2.95 -12.51 17.67
N TRP A 921 -3.23 -12.08 18.91
CA TRP A 921 -4.46 -11.34 19.23
C TRP A 921 -4.53 -10.04 18.43
N GLY A 922 -3.41 -9.31 18.33
CA GLY A 922 -3.30 -8.06 17.59
C GLY A 922 -3.53 -8.20 16.09
N TYR A 923 -3.01 -9.27 15.47
CA TYR A 923 -3.29 -9.62 14.09
C TYR A 923 -4.79 -9.79 13.85
N HIS A 924 -5.46 -10.60 14.67
CA HIS A 924 -6.89 -10.82 14.54
C HIS A 924 -7.73 -9.60 14.90
N ALA A 925 -7.24 -8.74 15.79
CA ALA A 925 -7.89 -7.48 16.12
C ALA A 925 -7.84 -6.49 14.95
N ALA A 926 -6.71 -6.44 14.22
CA ALA A 926 -6.58 -5.66 13.00
C ALA A 926 -7.53 -6.15 11.90
N LEU A 927 -7.61 -7.47 11.69
CA LEU A 927 -8.58 -8.06 10.75
C LEU A 927 -10.03 -7.75 11.12
N ALA A 928 -10.38 -7.86 12.41
CA ALA A 928 -11.73 -7.55 12.88
C ALA A 928 -12.11 -6.08 12.62
N ILE A 929 -11.16 -5.15 12.69
CA ILE A 929 -11.37 -3.75 12.33
C ILE A 929 -11.47 -3.58 10.81
N HIS A 930 -10.60 -4.26 10.04
CA HIS A 930 -10.58 -4.22 8.58
C HIS A 930 -11.87 -4.77 7.94
N ASP A 931 -12.49 -5.80 8.52
CA ASP A 931 -13.77 -6.35 8.06
C ASP A 931 -14.88 -5.29 7.99
N GLY A 932 -14.79 -4.25 8.82
CA GLY A 932 -15.66 -3.07 8.77
C GLY A 932 -15.47 -2.23 7.51
N SER A 933 -14.23 -2.05 7.03
CA SER A 933 -13.95 -1.28 5.82
C SER A 933 -14.40 -2.02 4.56
N ARG A 934 -14.20 -3.34 4.48
CA ARG A 934 -14.62 -4.16 3.34
C ARG A 934 -16.11 -4.00 3.01
N PHE A 935 -16.97 -4.05 4.02
CA PHE A 935 -18.41 -3.84 3.80
C PHE A 935 -18.75 -2.46 3.24
N LEU A 936 -18.13 -1.40 3.75
CA LEU A 936 -18.38 -0.04 3.23
C LEU A 936 -17.81 0.13 1.81
N HIS A 937 -16.70 -0.53 1.52
CA HIS A 937 -16.10 -0.57 0.19
C HIS A 937 -17.00 -1.31 -0.81
N GLU A 938 -17.52 -2.49 -0.47
CA GLU A 938 -18.50 -3.22 -1.29
C GLU A 938 -19.75 -2.38 -1.59
N VAL A 939 -20.25 -1.64 -0.59
CA VAL A 939 -21.35 -0.68 -0.78
C VAL A 939 -20.95 0.43 -1.75
N ARG A 940 -19.74 0.98 -1.62
CA ARG A 940 -19.22 2.03 -2.50
C ARG A 940 -19.08 1.56 -3.95
N GLU A 941 -18.42 0.43 -4.18
CA GLU A 941 -18.23 -0.17 -5.51
C GLU A 941 -19.58 -0.50 -6.15
N SER A 942 -20.46 -1.15 -5.39
CA SER A 942 -21.79 -1.47 -5.89
C SER A 942 -22.60 -0.23 -6.26
N LEU A 943 -22.38 0.93 -5.61
CA LEU A 943 -23.02 2.19 -5.97
C LEU A 943 -22.43 2.78 -7.24
N TYR A 944 -21.10 2.76 -7.41
CA TYR A 944 -20.45 3.17 -8.66
C TYR A 944 -20.99 2.38 -9.85
N THR A 945 -20.97 1.04 -9.78
CA THR A 945 -21.50 0.18 -10.86
C THR A 945 -22.97 0.49 -11.16
N THR A 946 -23.78 0.76 -10.13
CA THR A 946 -25.20 1.08 -10.35
C THR A 946 -25.38 2.42 -11.06
N LEU A 947 -24.59 3.42 -10.69
CA LEU A 947 -24.64 4.74 -11.32
C LEU A 947 -24.13 4.68 -12.76
N ASP A 948 -23.07 3.92 -13.03
CA ASP A 948 -22.54 3.71 -14.38
C ASP A 948 -23.55 2.97 -15.27
N GLU A 949 -24.14 1.86 -14.80
CA GLU A 949 -25.20 1.14 -15.51
C GLU A 949 -26.44 2.00 -15.81
N MET A 950 -26.72 2.99 -14.96
CA MET A 950 -27.81 3.95 -15.15
C MET A 950 -27.43 5.03 -16.15
N ALA A 951 -26.19 5.52 -16.11
CA ALA A 951 -25.63 6.46 -17.07
C ALA A 951 -25.61 5.85 -18.48
N ASP A 952 -25.24 4.57 -18.62
CA ASP A 952 -25.28 3.83 -19.89
C ASP A 952 -26.70 3.72 -20.46
N LYS A 953 -27.72 3.76 -19.60
CA LYS A 953 -29.14 3.80 -19.98
C LYS A 953 -29.65 5.22 -20.26
N GLY A 954 -28.76 6.22 -20.23
CA GLY A 954 -29.06 7.63 -20.48
C GLY A 954 -29.75 8.35 -19.32
N LEU A 955 -29.71 7.81 -18.10
CA LEU A 955 -30.26 8.45 -16.91
C LEU A 955 -29.23 9.36 -16.26
N ASP A 956 -29.61 10.59 -15.95
CA ASP A 956 -28.74 11.49 -15.18
C ASP A 956 -28.78 11.16 -13.67
N VAL A 957 -27.82 11.71 -12.91
CA VAL A 957 -27.69 11.48 -11.45
C VAL A 957 -28.96 11.89 -10.68
N TYR A 958 -29.73 12.86 -11.17
CA TYR A 958 -30.99 13.28 -10.53
C TYR A 958 -32.11 12.29 -10.81
N GLU A 959 -32.18 11.72 -12.01
CA GLU A 959 -33.11 10.65 -12.39
C GLU A 959 -32.77 9.35 -11.64
N ALA A 960 -31.48 9.00 -11.55
CA ALA A 960 -31.00 7.80 -10.86
C ALA A 960 -31.41 7.72 -9.38
N VAL A 961 -31.34 8.83 -8.62
CA VAL A 961 -31.73 8.86 -7.20
C VAL A 961 -33.26 8.76 -7.02
N LEU A 962 -34.04 9.04 -8.06
CA LEU A 962 -35.49 8.88 -8.03
C LEU A 962 -35.94 7.45 -8.37
N GLU A 963 -35.10 6.67 -9.05
CA GLU A 963 -35.40 5.30 -9.44
C GLU A 963 -35.66 4.41 -8.22
N LYS A 964 -36.71 3.60 -8.34
CA LYS A 964 -37.15 2.70 -7.26
C LYS A 964 -36.04 1.68 -6.93
N SER A 965 -35.39 1.13 -7.96
CA SER A 965 -34.30 0.16 -7.82
C SER A 965 -33.11 0.72 -7.03
N PHE A 966 -32.71 1.97 -7.29
CA PHE A 966 -31.64 2.63 -6.55
C PHE A 966 -32.01 2.83 -5.06
N ARG A 967 -33.23 3.31 -4.79
CA ARG A 967 -33.71 3.55 -3.42
C ARG A 967 -33.86 2.27 -2.61
N GLU A 968 -34.33 1.19 -3.22
CA GLU A 968 -34.42 -0.14 -2.60
C GLU A 968 -33.02 -0.65 -2.22
N LYS A 969 -32.05 -0.52 -3.13
CA LYS A 969 -30.65 -0.89 -2.89
C LYS A 969 -30.03 -0.09 -1.74
N ILE A 970 -30.23 1.22 -1.69
CA ILE A 970 -29.82 2.07 -0.56
C ILE A 970 -30.49 1.62 0.76
N ALA A 971 -31.77 1.26 0.73
CA ALA A 971 -32.49 0.82 1.92
C ALA A 971 -31.98 -0.54 2.44
N GLU A 972 -31.58 -1.46 1.55
CA GLU A 972 -30.92 -2.70 1.89
C GLU A 972 -29.55 -2.45 2.55
N PHE A 973 -28.73 -1.59 1.95
CA PHE A 973 -27.45 -1.17 2.54
C PHE A 973 -27.64 -0.54 3.92
N TYR A 974 -28.65 0.32 4.09
CA TYR A 974 -28.99 0.90 5.38
C TYR A 974 -29.35 -0.16 6.43
N ARG A 975 -30.14 -1.17 6.05
CA ARG A 975 -30.53 -2.26 6.96
C ARG A 975 -29.32 -3.07 7.40
N ALA A 976 -28.46 -3.48 6.45
CA ALA A 976 -27.24 -4.22 6.72
C ALA A 976 -26.26 -3.40 7.60
N PHE A 977 -26.09 -2.11 7.31
CA PHE A 977 -25.27 -1.20 8.12
C PHE A 977 -25.77 -1.12 9.57
N ARG A 978 -27.09 -0.97 9.77
CA ARG A 978 -27.69 -0.88 11.11
C ARG A 978 -27.54 -2.18 11.90
N GLU A 979 -27.68 -3.33 11.24
CA GLU A 979 -27.48 -4.64 11.87
C GLU A 979 -26.03 -4.82 12.34
N ARG A 980 -25.04 -4.52 11.49
CA ARG A 980 -23.62 -4.56 11.85
C ARG A 980 -23.30 -3.63 13.02
N ARG A 981 -23.90 -2.43 13.05
CA ARG A 981 -23.73 -1.48 14.17
C ARG A 981 -24.29 -2.00 15.48
N ARG A 982 -25.44 -2.67 15.47
CA ARG A 982 -26.04 -3.28 16.67
C ARG A 982 -25.17 -4.41 17.24
N ASN A 983 -24.50 -5.14 16.36
CA ASN A 983 -23.62 -6.25 16.73
C ASN A 983 -22.16 -5.81 17.00
N VAL A 984 -21.90 -4.50 17.18
CA VAL A 984 -20.57 -3.92 17.47
C VAL A 984 -19.50 -4.38 16.47
N ARG A 985 -19.86 -4.56 15.19
CA ARG A 985 -18.91 -4.93 14.11
C ARG A 985 -18.19 -3.72 13.50
N PHE A 986 -18.42 -2.56 14.06
CA PHE A 986 -17.74 -1.33 13.71
C PHE A 986 -17.07 -0.81 14.98
N PRO A 987 -15.86 -0.21 14.88
CA PRO A 987 -15.24 0.43 16.02
C PRO A 987 -16.24 1.38 16.70
N ALA A 988 -16.30 1.35 18.03
CA ALA A 988 -17.27 2.10 18.84
C ALA A 988 -17.37 3.61 18.50
N ALA A 989 -16.35 4.16 17.84
CA ALA A 989 -16.30 5.52 17.33
C ALA A 989 -15.99 5.57 15.81
N ILE A 990 -16.88 5.04 14.95
CA ILE A 990 -16.90 5.57 13.58
C ILE A 990 -17.43 7.00 13.67
N THR A 991 -16.52 7.97 13.50
CA THR A 991 -16.83 9.41 13.49
C THR A 991 -18.04 9.73 12.62
N HIS A 992 -18.20 9.02 11.51
CA HIS A 992 -19.24 9.25 10.49
C HIS A 992 -20.44 8.30 10.55
N ALA A 993 -20.64 7.53 11.62
CA ALA A 993 -21.77 6.60 11.68
C ALA A 993 -23.13 7.32 11.64
N SER A 994 -23.20 8.52 12.22
CA SER A 994 -24.38 9.39 12.16
C SER A 994 -24.58 9.92 10.74
N ASP A 995 -23.52 10.43 10.12
CA ASP A 995 -23.52 10.96 8.75
C ASP A 995 -24.02 9.90 7.76
N LEU A 996 -23.43 8.70 7.77
CA LEU A 996 -23.87 7.58 6.92
C LEU A 996 -25.33 7.21 7.16
N THR A 997 -25.79 7.24 8.42
CA THR A 997 -27.20 6.98 8.76
C THR A 997 -28.12 8.03 8.13
N LEU A 998 -27.74 9.29 8.15
CA LEU A 998 -28.52 10.39 7.55
C LEU A 998 -28.49 10.30 6.03
N LEU A 999 -27.31 10.12 5.43
CA LEU A 999 -27.11 10.02 3.98
C LEU A 999 -27.91 8.87 3.37
N PHE A 1000 -27.88 7.68 3.97
CA PHE A 1000 -28.71 6.56 3.51
C PHE A 1000 -30.22 6.85 3.66
N LYS A 1001 -30.64 7.61 4.67
CA LYS A 1001 -32.04 8.01 4.81
C LYS A 1001 -32.46 9.06 3.78
N TYR A 1002 -31.58 10.02 3.44
CA TYR A 1002 -31.82 10.98 2.37
C TYR A 1002 -31.96 10.27 1.02
N LEU A 1003 -31.01 9.39 0.67
CA LEU A 1003 -31.00 8.68 -0.62
C LEU A 1003 -32.10 7.61 -0.74
N SER A 1004 -32.58 7.03 0.37
CA SER A 1004 -33.77 6.15 0.36
C SER A 1004 -35.11 6.90 0.35
N GLY A 1005 -35.09 8.24 0.36
CA GLY A 1005 -36.29 9.07 0.35
C GLY A 1005 -37.05 9.12 1.69
N ARG A 1006 -36.40 8.77 2.81
CA ARG A 1006 -37.00 8.78 4.16
C ARG A 1006 -36.88 10.12 4.88
N LEU A 1007 -35.99 11.00 4.41
CA LEU A 1007 -35.80 12.36 4.92
C LEU A 1007 -35.94 13.37 3.76
N PRO A 1008 -36.48 14.57 4.02
CA PRO A 1008 -36.62 15.59 2.99
C PRO A 1008 -35.27 16.27 2.71
N LEU A 1009 -34.90 16.41 1.44
CA LEU A 1009 -33.60 17.01 1.03
C LEU A 1009 -33.41 18.46 1.51
N THR A 1010 -34.47 19.16 1.89
CA THR A 1010 -34.40 20.49 2.51
C THR A 1010 -33.62 20.51 3.82
N ASP A 1011 -33.60 19.38 4.53
CA ASP A 1011 -32.93 19.26 5.84
C ASP A 1011 -31.44 18.91 5.68
N PHE A 1012 -31.02 18.49 4.48
CA PHE A 1012 -29.62 18.14 4.20
C PHE A 1012 -28.66 19.32 4.41
N GLU A 1013 -29.09 20.54 4.11
CA GLU A 1013 -28.29 21.75 4.31
C GLU A 1013 -28.05 22.04 5.79
N LEU A 1014 -29.01 21.71 6.66
CA LEU A 1014 -28.85 21.84 8.09
C LEU A 1014 -27.85 20.81 8.66
N ASP A 1015 -27.87 19.59 8.12
CA ASP A 1015 -27.02 18.49 8.60
C ASP A 1015 -25.58 18.59 8.06
N PHE A 1016 -25.38 19.05 6.82
CA PHE A 1016 -24.09 18.99 6.13
C PHE A 1016 -23.56 20.34 5.62
N GLY A 1017 -24.29 21.44 5.76
CA GLY A 1017 -23.87 22.78 5.30
C GLY A 1017 -23.75 22.92 3.78
N LEU A 1018 -24.33 21.98 3.04
CA LEU A 1018 -24.35 21.96 1.57
C LEU A 1018 -25.81 21.88 1.11
N LYS A 1019 -26.15 22.54 0.00
CA LYS A 1019 -27.51 22.46 -0.58
C LYS A 1019 -27.88 21.00 -0.87
N GLY A 1020 -29.12 20.61 -0.57
CA GLY A 1020 -29.67 19.26 -0.77
C GLY A 1020 -29.92 18.85 -2.23
N THR A 1021 -28.92 18.92 -3.09
CA THR A 1021 -28.98 18.40 -4.47
C THR A 1021 -28.62 16.92 -4.52
N ALA A 1022 -29.18 16.15 -5.48
CA ALA A 1022 -28.86 14.72 -5.60
C ALA A 1022 -27.34 14.47 -5.72
N LYS A 1023 -26.67 15.31 -6.51
CA LYS A 1023 -25.22 15.36 -6.64
C LYS A 1023 -24.52 15.58 -5.31
N ASN A 1024 -24.86 16.63 -4.56
CA ASN A 1024 -24.20 16.93 -3.28
C ASN A 1024 -24.37 15.80 -2.26
N VAL A 1025 -25.54 15.15 -2.23
CA VAL A 1025 -25.79 14.01 -1.33
C VAL A 1025 -24.94 12.80 -1.73
N ILE A 1026 -24.83 12.49 -3.01
CA ILE A 1026 -23.99 11.39 -3.52
C ILE A 1026 -22.50 11.69 -3.28
N ASP A 1027 -22.02 12.89 -3.63
CA ASP A 1027 -20.64 13.30 -3.42
C ASP A 1027 -20.27 13.25 -1.93
N THR A 1028 -21.19 13.71 -1.06
CA THR A 1028 -21.01 13.61 0.39
C THR A 1028 -21.01 12.17 0.88
N LEU A 1029 -21.89 11.31 0.34
CA LEU A 1029 -21.88 9.88 0.64
C LEU A 1029 -20.55 9.24 0.25
N PHE A 1030 -20.06 9.47 -0.96
CA PHE A 1030 -18.80 8.89 -1.41
C PHE A 1030 -17.61 9.39 -0.60
N ARG A 1031 -17.56 10.70 -0.28
CA ARG A 1031 -16.55 11.26 0.61
C ARG A 1031 -16.57 10.60 1.98
N VAL A 1032 -17.76 10.51 2.60
CA VAL A 1032 -17.92 9.94 3.94
C VAL A 1032 -17.65 8.43 3.97
N LEU A 1033 -18.06 7.69 2.93
CA LEU A 1033 -17.70 6.28 2.76
C LEU A 1033 -16.19 6.13 2.65
N GLY A 1034 -15.53 6.93 1.80
CA GLY A 1034 -14.08 6.93 1.66
C GLY A 1034 -13.34 7.23 2.97
N GLU A 1035 -13.76 8.27 3.69
CA GLU A 1035 -13.24 8.60 5.03
C GLU A 1035 -13.41 7.44 6.02
N SER A 1036 -14.59 6.81 6.05
CA SER A 1036 -14.90 5.69 6.96
C SER A 1036 -14.12 4.43 6.62
N ILE A 1037 -14.02 4.09 5.33
CA ILE A 1037 -13.21 3.00 4.82
C ILE A 1037 -11.75 3.21 5.24
N ASN A 1038 -11.19 4.38 4.96
CA ASN A 1038 -9.82 4.73 5.30
C ASN A 1038 -9.56 4.60 6.81
N LEU A 1039 -10.47 5.05 7.66
CA LEU A 1039 -10.33 4.92 9.12
C LEU A 1039 -10.27 3.47 9.62
N MET A 1040 -10.85 2.52 8.89
CA MET A 1040 -10.97 1.11 9.28
C MET A 1040 -10.05 0.16 8.52
N SER A 1041 -9.58 0.51 7.32
CA SER A 1041 -8.64 -0.34 6.57
C SER A 1041 -7.37 -0.60 7.38
N ARG A 1042 -6.98 -1.87 7.49
CA ARG A 1042 -5.74 -2.34 8.14
C ARG A 1042 -4.94 -3.17 7.15
N PRO A 1043 -3.99 -2.57 6.43
CA PRO A 1043 -2.98 -3.39 5.79
C PRO A 1043 -2.13 -4.01 6.90
N VAL A 1044 -2.11 -5.33 7.02
CA VAL A 1044 -1.34 -6.02 8.07
C VAL A 1044 0.16 -5.96 7.77
N ASP A 1045 0.53 -6.25 6.52
CA ASP A 1045 1.94 -6.26 6.08
C ASP A 1045 2.44 -4.87 5.65
N ALA A 1046 1.57 -3.86 5.62
CA ALA A 1046 1.94 -2.48 5.33
C ALA A 1046 1.59 -1.53 6.49
N ILE A 1047 2.37 -0.46 6.69
CA ILE A 1047 2.05 0.53 7.73
C ILE A 1047 1.52 1.82 7.09
N LYS A 1048 0.28 2.18 7.45
CA LYS A 1048 -0.44 3.33 6.91
C LYS A 1048 0.25 4.68 7.11
N HIS A 1049 1.13 4.91 8.09
CA HIS A 1049 1.83 6.21 8.18
C HIS A 1049 3.01 6.36 7.18
N GLN A 1050 3.48 5.25 6.61
CA GLN A 1050 4.30 5.27 5.39
C GLN A 1050 3.41 5.48 4.15
N ALA A 1051 2.09 5.34 4.30
CA ALA A 1051 1.04 5.61 3.32
C ALA A 1051 0.50 7.02 3.58
N LYS A 1052 1.13 8.06 3.04
CA LYS A 1052 0.45 9.35 2.99
C LYS A 1052 -0.77 9.19 2.09
N THR A 1053 -1.92 8.82 2.66
CA THR A 1053 -3.21 8.80 1.96
C THR A 1053 -3.52 10.23 1.54
N VAL A 1054 -3.18 10.55 0.29
CA VAL A 1054 -3.70 11.69 -0.44
C VAL A 1054 -5.20 11.46 -0.55
N THR A 1055 -6.00 12.33 0.09
CA THR A 1055 -7.45 12.37 -0.13
C THR A 1055 -7.69 12.60 -1.62
N VAL A 1056 -8.16 11.55 -2.31
CA VAL A 1056 -8.48 11.60 -3.73
C VAL A 1056 -9.69 12.51 -3.91
N GLY A 1057 -9.53 13.55 -4.73
CA GLY A 1057 -10.66 14.33 -5.21
C GLY A 1057 -11.54 13.43 -6.04
N THR A 1058 -12.80 13.28 -5.64
CA THR A 1058 -13.83 12.60 -6.43
C THR A 1058 -13.85 13.22 -7.83
N SER A 1059 -13.72 12.36 -8.85
CA SER A 1059 -13.91 12.73 -10.26
C SER A 1059 -15.19 13.53 -10.38
N ARG A 1060 -15.05 14.77 -10.86
CA ARG A 1060 -16.17 15.70 -10.99
C ARG A 1060 -17.02 15.22 -12.14
N ILE A 1061 -18.16 14.61 -11.83
CA ILE A 1061 -19.24 14.47 -12.80
C ILE A 1061 -19.73 15.90 -13.09
N SER A 1062 -19.25 16.48 -14.18
CA SER A 1062 -19.71 17.77 -14.67
C SER A 1062 -20.71 17.55 -15.78
N GLU A 1063 -21.95 17.96 -15.56
CA GLU A 1063 -22.83 18.33 -16.65
C GLU A 1063 -23.58 19.61 -16.30
N ARG A 1064 -23.73 20.46 -17.32
CA ARG A 1064 -24.47 21.72 -17.26
C ARG A 1064 -25.91 21.46 -17.67
N VAL A 1065 -26.84 22.00 -16.90
CA VAL A 1065 -28.27 21.99 -17.25
C VAL A 1065 -28.53 23.19 -18.17
N GLU A 1066 -28.90 22.95 -19.43
CA GLU A 1066 -29.10 23.98 -20.47
C GLU A 1066 -30.53 23.98 -21.03
N GLY A 1067 -31.02 25.13 -21.52
CA GLY A 1067 -32.30 25.26 -22.23
C GLY A 1067 -33.12 26.51 -21.86
N VAL A 1068 -34.13 26.82 -22.68
CA VAL A 1068 -34.88 28.11 -22.66
C VAL A 1068 -35.44 28.50 -21.28
N LEU A 1069 -35.84 27.54 -20.46
CA LEU A 1069 -36.34 27.81 -19.11
C LEU A 1069 -35.23 28.05 -18.09
N PHE A 1070 -34.07 27.42 -18.26
CA PHE A 1070 -32.89 27.62 -17.43
C PHE A 1070 -32.19 28.93 -17.79
N ASP A 1071 -32.08 29.26 -19.08
CA ASP A 1071 -31.61 30.55 -19.57
C ASP A 1071 -32.48 31.69 -19.00
N SER A 1072 -33.79 31.48 -18.93
CA SER A 1072 -34.73 32.43 -18.33
C SER A 1072 -34.50 32.67 -16.83
N LEU A 1073 -33.95 31.69 -16.08
CA LEU A 1073 -33.55 31.92 -14.68
C LEU A 1073 -32.31 32.82 -14.62
N THR A 1074 -31.30 32.52 -15.43
CA THR A 1074 -30.04 33.29 -15.50
C THR A 1074 -30.29 34.75 -15.90
N ASP A 1075 -31.16 35.01 -16.87
CA ASP A 1075 -31.58 36.36 -17.31
C ASP A 1075 -32.25 37.20 -16.19
N HIS A 1076 -32.69 36.54 -15.13
CA HIS A 1076 -33.37 37.12 -13.99
C HIS A 1076 -32.55 37.08 -12.71
N GLU A 1077 -31.24 36.79 -12.82
CA GLU A 1077 -30.32 36.68 -11.68
C GLU A 1077 -30.82 35.64 -10.64
N LEU A 1078 -31.42 34.55 -11.14
CA LEU A 1078 -31.80 33.40 -10.30
C LEU A 1078 -30.90 32.22 -10.64
N ASP A 1079 -30.30 31.63 -9.61
CA ASP A 1079 -29.49 30.42 -9.73
C ASP A 1079 -30.38 29.16 -9.75
N ILE A 1080 -29.99 28.15 -10.52
CA ILE A 1080 -30.70 26.85 -10.58
C ILE A 1080 -30.82 26.23 -9.18
N ALA A 1081 -29.83 26.44 -8.33
CA ALA A 1081 -29.81 25.98 -6.94
C ALA A 1081 -30.81 26.72 -6.02
N GLN A 1082 -31.59 27.68 -6.52
CA GLN A 1082 -32.76 28.25 -5.84
C GLN A 1082 -34.06 27.54 -6.23
N VAL A 1083 -34.02 26.58 -7.16
CA VAL A 1083 -35.18 25.78 -7.60
C VAL A 1083 -35.07 24.37 -7.03
N VAL A 1084 -36.15 23.87 -6.43
CA VAL A 1084 -36.18 22.51 -5.85
C VAL A 1084 -35.96 21.45 -6.95
N ASN A 1085 -35.19 20.39 -6.71
CA ASN A 1085 -34.82 19.38 -7.74
C ASN A 1085 -36.02 18.81 -8.52
N ARG A 1086 -37.15 18.55 -7.83
CA ARG A 1086 -38.39 18.09 -8.50
C ARG A 1086 -38.83 19.07 -9.59
N ASN A 1087 -38.70 20.37 -9.35
CA ASN A 1087 -39.01 21.42 -10.30
C ASN A 1087 -37.96 21.55 -11.40
N VAL A 1088 -36.68 21.32 -11.11
CA VAL A 1088 -35.62 21.26 -12.13
C VAL A 1088 -35.95 20.18 -13.16
N ILE A 1089 -36.38 18.99 -12.73
CA ILE A 1089 -36.81 17.90 -13.61
C ILE A 1089 -38.08 18.27 -14.38
N VAL A 1090 -39.08 18.86 -13.71
CA VAL A 1090 -40.29 19.34 -14.39
C VAL A 1090 -39.93 20.38 -15.45
N MET A 1091 -39.02 21.30 -15.17
CA MET A 1091 -38.54 22.31 -16.12
C MET A 1091 -37.82 21.67 -17.32
N LYS A 1092 -36.90 20.71 -17.07
CA LYS A 1092 -36.21 19.93 -18.12
C LYS A 1092 -37.20 19.18 -19.02
N ASN A 1093 -38.29 18.66 -18.46
CA ASN A 1093 -39.30 17.93 -19.23
C ASN A 1093 -40.24 18.87 -20.01
N ILE A 1094 -40.76 19.93 -19.38
CA ILE A 1094 -41.71 20.84 -20.05
C ILE A 1094 -41.03 21.74 -21.08
N GLN A 1095 -39.73 22.04 -20.96
CA GLN A 1095 -39.03 22.80 -22.02
C GLN A 1095 -39.03 22.05 -23.36
N GLY A 1096 -39.15 20.71 -23.35
CA GLY A 1096 -39.29 19.90 -24.56
C GLY A 1096 -40.49 20.29 -25.43
N VAL A 1097 -41.56 20.82 -24.81
CA VAL A 1097 -42.79 21.26 -25.50
C VAL A 1097 -42.93 22.78 -25.63
N ILE A 1098 -41.98 23.56 -25.08
CA ILE A 1098 -41.97 25.03 -25.15
C ILE A 1098 -41.06 25.47 -26.30
N ASP A 1099 -41.57 26.38 -27.13
CA ASP A 1099 -40.85 26.91 -28.27
C ASP A 1099 -40.02 28.15 -27.90
N HIS A 1100 -40.66 29.16 -27.29
CA HIS A 1100 -40.02 30.40 -26.90
C HIS A 1100 -40.73 31.11 -25.74
N VAL A 1101 -40.04 32.04 -25.07
CA VAL A 1101 -40.57 32.91 -24.02
C VAL A 1101 -40.83 34.32 -24.57
N LYS A 1102 -42.08 34.77 -24.55
CA LYS A 1102 -42.52 36.08 -25.09
C LYS A 1102 -42.33 37.25 -24.10
N GLY A 1103 -42.11 36.95 -22.83
CA GLY A 1103 -41.87 37.94 -21.77
C GLY A 1103 -42.06 37.34 -20.38
N SER A 1104 -41.51 38.00 -19.37
CA SER A 1104 -41.50 37.51 -17.98
C SER A 1104 -41.94 38.56 -16.95
N ILE A 1105 -42.31 38.09 -15.76
CA ILE A 1105 -42.46 38.91 -14.56
C ILE A 1105 -41.80 38.19 -13.39
N LEU A 1106 -40.80 38.82 -12.77
CA LEU A 1106 -40.21 38.37 -11.52
C LEU A 1106 -40.93 39.02 -10.34
N TYR A 1107 -41.43 38.18 -9.43
CA TYR A 1107 -42.07 38.61 -8.19
C TYR A 1107 -41.21 38.27 -6.98
N ARG A 1108 -41.31 39.10 -5.93
CA ARG A 1108 -40.84 38.80 -4.57
C ARG A 1108 -42.03 38.55 -3.64
N ILE A 1109 -41.92 37.56 -2.77
CA ILE A 1109 -42.93 37.20 -1.77
C ILE A 1109 -42.46 37.61 -0.39
N ASP A 1110 -43.24 38.41 0.33
CA ASP A 1110 -42.93 38.96 1.65
C ASP A 1110 -43.98 38.55 2.70
N GLY A 1111 -43.60 38.39 3.97
CA GLY A 1111 -44.54 38.05 5.06
C GLY A 1111 -44.99 36.58 5.10
N LEU A 1112 -44.08 35.64 4.82
CA LEU A 1112 -44.31 34.19 5.01
C LEU A 1112 -44.24 33.82 6.50
N GLY A 1113 -44.92 32.74 6.89
CA GLY A 1113 -44.83 32.20 8.25
C GLY A 1113 -43.44 31.60 8.55
N LEU A 1114 -43.20 31.23 9.81
CA LEU A 1114 -41.92 30.65 10.26
C LEU A 1114 -41.52 29.38 9.48
N LEU A 1115 -42.50 28.63 8.97
CA LEU A 1115 -42.32 27.42 8.18
C LEU A 1115 -42.33 27.66 6.67
N GLY A 1116 -42.42 28.92 6.21
CA GLY A 1116 -42.48 29.27 4.78
C GLY A 1116 -43.87 29.25 4.17
N ASP A 1117 -44.92 28.90 4.94
CA ASP A 1117 -46.30 28.90 4.44
C ASP A 1117 -46.89 30.30 4.23
N PRO A 1118 -47.73 30.51 3.19
CA PRO A 1118 -48.38 31.79 2.95
C PRO A 1118 -49.56 32.02 3.92
N THR A 1119 -49.43 33.06 4.74
CA THR A 1119 -50.43 33.58 5.68
C THR A 1119 -51.33 34.63 5.03
N ASP A 1120 -52.34 35.12 5.76
CA ASP A 1120 -53.20 36.21 5.26
C ASP A 1120 -52.49 37.56 5.21
N GLN A 1121 -51.30 37.67 5.83
CA GLN A 1121 -50.44 38.84 5.76
C GLN A 1121 -49.38 38.74 4.64
N THR A 1122 -49.30 37.61 3.93
CA THR A 1122 -48.31 37.42 2.87
C THR A 1122 -48.61 38.31 1.67
N THR A 1123 -47.60 39.08 1.25
CA THR A 1123 -47.67 40.02 0.13
C THR A 1123 -46.77 39.56 -1.03
N ILE A 1124 -47.09 40.05 -2.23
CA ILE A 1124 -46.35 39.81 -3.46
C ILE A 1124 -46.01 41.17 -4.08
N LYS A 1125 -44.78 41.34 -4.53
CA LYS A 1125 -44.27 42.57 -5.16
C LYS A 1125 -43.62 42.25 -6.50
N ILE A 1126 -43.76 43.13 -7.49
CA ILE A 1126 -43.06 42.99 -8.77
C ILE A 1126 -41.64 43.56 -8.63
N LEU A 1127 -40.64 42.81 -9.05
CA LEU A 1127 -39.25 43.25 -9.15
C LEU A 1127 -38.89 43.67 -10.58
N LYS A 1128 -39.24 42.84 -11.57
CA LYS A 1128 -38.85 43.05 -12.99
C LYS A 1128 -39.97 42.57 -13.91
N LYS A 1129 -40.20 43.27 -15.02
CA LYS A 1129 -41.10 42.85 -16.11
C LYS A 1129 -40.38 43.03 -17.44
N THR A 1130 -40.44 42.04 -18.31
CA THR A 1130 -39.73 42.07 -19.60
C THR A 1130 -40.64 41.62 -20.75
N GLY A 1131 -40.20 41.85 -21.99
CA GLY A 1131 -40.92 41.45 -23.20
C GLY A 1131 -42.32 42.03 -23.29
N ILE A 1132 -43.28 41.25 -23.81
CA ILE A 1132 -44.66 41.71 -24.00
C ILE A 1132 -45.40 41.99 -22.68
N LEU A 1133 -44.88 41.47 -21.55
CA LEU A 1133 -45.48 41.66 -20.23
C LEU A 1133 -45.13 43.01 -19.59
N ALA A 1134 -44.11 43.72 -20.08
CA ALA A 1134 -43.67 44.99 -19.52
C ALA A 1134 -44.76 46.08 -19.56
N LYS A 1135 -45.50 46.17 -20.67
CA LYS A 1135 -46.53 47.20 -20.92
C LYS A 1135 -47.92 46.86 -20.37
N LEU A 1136 -48.10 45.68 -19.78
CA LEU A 1136 -49.42 45.18 -19.37
C LEU A 1136 -49.68 45.37 -17.88
N PRO A 1137 -50.86 45.89 -17.46
CA PRO A 1137 -51.15 46.11 -16.05
C PRO A 1137 -51.23 44.79 -15.26
N SER A 1138 -50.57 44.72 -14.11
CA SER A 1138 -50.60 43.56 -13.21
C SER A 1138 -51.48 43.86 -12.00
N ARG A 1139 -52.29 42.90 -11.55
CA ARG A 1139 -53.09 43.05 -10.31
C ARG A 1139 -52.23 43.47 -9.12
N VAL A 1140 -51.02 42.93 -9.04
CA VAL A 1140 -50.07 43.17 -7.94
C VAL A 1140 -49.70 44.65 -7.79
N GLU A 1141 -49.81 45.44 -8.86
CA GLU A 1141 -49.55 46.89 -8.84
C GLU A 1141 -50.63 47.69 -8.09
N LYS A 1142 -51.85 47.13 -7.96
CA LYS A 1142 -52.97 47.76 -7.23
C LYS A 1142 -53.29 47.08 -5.90
N ASP A 1143 -52.97 45.79 -5.78
CA ASP A 1143 -53.33 44.97 -4.63
C ASP A 1143 -52.20 43.95 -4.34
N PRO A 1144 -51.35 44.23 -3.32
CA PRO A 1144 -50.15 43.44 -3.04
C PRO A 1144 -50.42 42.15 -2.26
N VAL A 1145 -51.67 41.80 -1.89
CA VAL A 1145 -51.93 40.57 -1.12
C VAL A 1145 -51.75 39.33 -2.01
N LEU A 1146 -51.04 38.30 -1.51
CA LEU A 1146 -50.84 37.04 -2.23
C LEU A 1146 -52.12 36.18 -2.19
N LYS A 1147 -52.72 35.90 -3.36
CA LYS A 1147 -53.96 35.12 -3.48
C LYS A 1147 -54.08 34.38 -4.82
N GLY A 1148 -54.95 33.38 -4.87
CA GLY A 1148 -55.21 32.55 -6.05
C GLY A 1148 -54.07 31.58 -6.37
N THR A 1149 -53.88 31.24 -7.66
CA THR A 1149 -52.88 30.26 -8.13
C THR A 1149 -51.47 30.54 -7.62
N LYS A 1150 -51.07 31.82 -7.52
CA LYS A 1150 -49.74 32.18 -6.97
C LYS A 1150 -49.58 31.86 -5.48
N ARG A 1151 -50.67 31.92 -4.69
CA ARG A 1151 -50.66 31.50 -3.28
C ARG A 1151 -50.51 29.98 -3.16
N ILE A 1152 -51.14 29.23 -4.06
CA ILE A 1152 -51.03 27.76 -4.14
C ILE A 1152 -49.60 27.37 -4.53
N ILE A 1153 -49.03 28.02 -5.55
CA ILE A 1153 -47.64 27.76 -5.99
C ILE A 1153 -46.63 28.02 -4.86
N VAL A 1154 -46.79 29.09 -4.10
CA VAL A 1154 -45.91 29.38 -2.94
C VAL A 1154 -46.09 28.36 -1.81
N ARG A 1155 -47.29 27.79 -1.64
CA ARG A 1155 -47.54 26.78 -0.61
C ARG A 1155 -47.04 25.40 -0.99
N GLU A 1156 -47.29 24.98 -2.23
CA GLU A 1156 -46.97 23.63 -2.71
C GLU A 1156 -45.55 23.54 -3.28
N GLY A 1157 -44.99 24.68 -3.67
CA GLY A 1157 -43.64 24.79 -4.22
C GLY A 1157 -43.40 24.07 -5.54
N ASN A 1158 -44.44 23.75 -6.31
CA ASN A 1158 -44.31 23.08 -7.61
C ASN A 1158 -44.31 24.10 -8.76
N VAL A 1159 -43.53 23.83 -9.82
CA VAL A 1159 -43.63 24.53 -11.10
C VAL A 1159 -45.03 24.36 -11.66
N TYR A 1160 -45.65 25.46 -12.04
CA TYR A 1160 -46.98 25.47 -12.63
C TYR A 1160 -46.90 25.79 -14.11
N ILE A 1161 -47.57 25.00 -14.94
CA ILE A 1161 -47.84 25.28 -16.35
C ILE A 1161 -49.35 25.32 -16.56
N GLY A 1162 -49.85 26.34 -17.27
CA GLY A 1162 -51.29 26.44 -17.56
C GLY A 1162 -51.71 27.80 -18.11
N LYS A 1163 -53.03 28.03 -18.21
CA LYS A 1163 -53.59 29.29 -18.73
C LYS A 1163 -53.84 30.34 -17.63
N GLY A 1164 -53.54 31.60 -17.92
CA GLY A 1164 -53.85 32.75 -17.10
C GLY A 1164 -55.37 32.96 -16.97
N ARG A 1165 -55.87 33.06 -15.74
CA ARG A 1165 -57.33 33.09 -15.47
C ARG A 1165 -58.07 34.34 -15.96
N LYS A 1166 -57.37 35.43 -16.25
CA LYS A 1166 -57.97 36.71 -16.70
C LYS A 1166 -57.80 36.99 -18.19
N ASP A 1167 -56.81 36.37 -18.83
CA ASP A 1167 -56.31 36.75 -20.14
C ASP A 1167 -56.02 35.54 -21.05
N GLY A 1168 -56.21 34.31 -20.57
CA GLY A 1168 -56.12 33.08 -21.35
C GLY A 1168 -54.72 32.70 -21.82
N ARG A 1169 -53.68 33.44 -21.41
CA ARG A 1169 -52.30 33.26 -21.89
C ARG A 1169 -51.64 32.04 -21.27
N SER A 1170 -50.84 31.34 -22.06
CA SER A 1170 -50.08 30.17 -21.61
C SER A 1170 -48.86 30.63 -20.83
N ILE A 1171 -48.82 30.25 -19.55
CA ILE A 1171 -47.83 30.69 -18.59
C ILE A 1171 -47.14 29.51 -17.92
N VAL A 1172 -45.86 29.70 -17.62
CA VAL A 1172 -45.10 28.88 -16.68
C VAL A 1172 -44.75 29.74 -15.48
N VAL A 1173 -44.93 29.23 -14.27
CA VAL A 1173 -44.54 29.92 -13.03
C VAL A 1173 -43.55 29.04 -12.27
N ILE A 1174 -42.34 29.54 -12.11
CA ILE A 1174 -41.24 28.85 -11.44
C ILE A 1174 -41.05 29.46 -10.05
N PRO A 1175 -41.28 28.70 -8.97
CA PRO A 1175 -40.94 29.13 -7.62
C PRO A 1175 -39.44 28.98 -7.36
N ALA A 1176 -38.83 30.01 -6.77
CA ALA A 1176 -37.43 30.01 -6.38
C ALA A 1176 -37.23 30.51 -4.94
N THR A 1177 -36.26 29.94 -4.22
CA THR A 1177 -35.97 30.21 -2.82
C THR A 1177 -34.99 31.37 -2.61
N SER A 1178 -34.78 31.78 -1.35
CA SER A 1178 -33.83 32.84 -0.99
C SER A 1178 -32.37 32.41 -1.20
N GLU A 1179 -31.46 33.36 -1.45
CA GLU A 1179 -30.00 33.13 -1.41
C GLU A 1179 -29.41 33.18 0.00
N ASP A 1180 -30.16 33.73 0.97
CA ASP A 1180 -29.74 33.81 2.38
C ASP A 1180 -29.78 32.41 3.03
N PRO A 1181 -28.64 31.87 3.52
CA PRO A 1181 -28.57 30.56 4.16
C PRO A 1181 -29.49 30.41 5.39
N THR A 1182 -29.87 31.52 6.02
CA THR A 1182 -30.76 31.52 7.18
C THR A 1182 -32.25 31.50 6.82
N ASP A 1183 -32.60 31.67 5.53
CA ASP A 1183 -33.97 31.72 4.98
C ASP A 1183 -34.13 30.80 3.74
N GLY A 1184 -33.17 29.88 3.52
CA GLY A 1184 -32.95 29.16 2.25
C GLY A 1184 -34.05 28.17 1.83
N SER A 1185 -34.93 27.76 2.73
CA SER A 1185 -36.04 26.83 2.43
C SER A 1185 -37.34 27.52 1.99
N ARG A 1186 -37.43 28.86 2.04
CA ARG A 1186 -38.66 29.61 1.74
C ARG A 1186 -38.71 30.11 0.30
N ILE A 1187 -39.86 29.98 -0.35
CA ILE A 1187 -40.08 30.46 -1.73
C ILE A 1187 -40.20 31.99 -1.71
N ARG A 1188 -39.07 32.64 -1.95
CA ARG A 1188 -38.91 34.10 -1.90
C ARG A 1188 -39.26 34.76 -3.23
N TYR A 1189 -39.14 34.02 -4.33
CA TYR A 1189 -39.33 34.52 -5.68
C TYR A 1189 -40.31 33.66 -6.48
N LEU A 1190 -41.09 34.30 -7.36
CA LEU A 1190 -41.84 33.61 -8.42
C LEU A 1190 -41.45 34.23 -9.76
N LEU A 1191 -40.91 33.43 -10.67
CA LEU A 1191 -40.68 33.82 -12.05
C LEU A 1191 -41.84 33.35 -12.91
N LEU A 1192 -42.65 34.29 -13.39
CA LEU A 1192 -43.73 34.00 -14.35
C LEU A 1192 -43.23 34.26 -15.77
N LEU A 1193 -43.34 33.26 -16.63
CA LEU A 1193 -42.99 33.32 -18.05
C LEU A 1193 -44.27 33.19 -18.89
N ASN A 1194 -44.41 34.04 -19.90
CA ASN A 1194 -45.42 33.87 -20.94
C ASN A 1194 -44.78 33.09 -22.10
N ILE A 1195 -45.30 31.91 -22.39
CA ILE A 1195 -44.66 30.93 -23.27
C ILE A 1195 -45.46 30.70 -24.55
N GLY A 1196 -44.76 30.32 -25.62
CA GLY A 1196 -45.33 29.66 -26.80
C GLY A 1196 -45.05 28.15 -26.73
N PHE A 1197 -46.04 27.32 -27.08
CA PHE A 1197 -45.84 25.88 -27.26
C PHE A 1197 -45.36 25.59 -28.69
N LYS A 1198 -44.60 24.51 -28.88
CA LYS A 1198 -44.24 23.99 -30.21
C LYS A 1198 -45.49 23.50 -30.94
N GLU A 1199 -45.56 23.71 -32.26
CA GLU A 1199 -46.70 23.28 -33.09
C GLU A 1199 -46.83 21.76 -33.13
N GLU A 1200 -45.70 21.04 -33.18
CA GLU A 1200 -45.64 19.58 -33.09
C GLU A 1200 -44.60 19.15 -32.04
N SER A 1201 -44.89 18.07 -31.30
CA SER A 1201 -43.96 17.46 -30.35
C SER A 1201 -44.18 15.95 -30.32
N PRO A 1202 -43.12 15.12 -30.33
CA PRO A 1202 -43.27 13.68 -30.29
C PRO A 1202 -44.10 13.23 -29.07
N LEU A 1203 -44.90 12.18 -29.23
CA LEU A 1203 -45.76 11.66 -28.17
C LEU A 1203 -45.00 11.35 -26.87
N ALA A 1204 -43.83 10.72 -26.98
CA ALA A 1204 -42.96 10.44 -25.83
C ALA A 1204 -42.54 11.70 -25.06
N VAL A 1205 -42.30 12.81 -25.78
CA VAL A 1205 -41.97 14.11 -25.16
C VAL A 1205 -43.19 14.72 -24.46
N LYS A 1206 -44.39 14.60 -25.05
CA LYS A 1206 -45.65 15.04 -24.41
C LYS A 1206 -45.94 14.26 -23.14
N VAL A 1207 -45.77 12.95 -23.16
CA VAL A 1207 -45.94 12.06 -21.99
C VAL A 1207 -44.94 12.43 -20.88
N LYS A 1208 -43.64 12.57 -21.22
CA LYS A 1208 -42.61 12.97 -20.26
C LYS A 1208 -42.88 14.37 -19.67
N ALA A 1209 -43.35 15.32 -20.49
CA ALA A 1209 -43.70 16.68 -20.05
C ALA A 1209 -44.97 16.75 -19.18
N LEU A 1210 -45.95 15.84 -19.37
CA LEU A 1210 -47.17 15.79 -18.55
C LEU A 1210 -46.91 15.28 -17.11
N GLY A 1211 -45.89 14.44 -16.92
CA GLY A 1211 -45.51 13.93 -15.60
C GLY A 1211 -46.70 13.31 -14.85
N GLY A 1212 -46.89 13.66 -13.58
CA GLY A 1212 -48.00 13.11 -12.77
C GLY A 1212 -49.40 13.41 -13.31
N LYS A 1213 -49.56 14.41 -14.19
CA LYS A 1213 -50.83 14.71 -14.86
C LYS A 1213 -51.22 13.64 -15.88
N TYR A 1214 -50.24 12.97 -16.50
CA TYR A 1214 -50.47 11.86 -17.43
C TYR A 1214 -51.19 10.70 -16.73
N GLU A 1215 -50.64 10.24 -15.59
CA GLU A 1215 -51.25 9.17 -14.79
C GLU A 1215 -52.64 9.57 -14.27
N HIS A 1216 -52.83 10.84 -13.90
CA HIS A 1216 -54.12 11.33 -13.47
C HIS A 1216 -55.17 11.30 -14.59
N ILE A 1217 -54.83 11.73 -15.81
CA ILE A 1217 -55.71 11.65 -16.99
C ILE A 1217 -56.04 10.19 -17.30
N LYS A 1218 -55.02 9.34 -17.36
CA LYS A 1218 -55.15 7.91 -17.63
C LYS A 1218 -56.09 7.22 -16.65
N ASN A 1219 -55.91 7.46 -15.36
CA ASN A 1219 -56.77 6.88 -14.32
C ASN A 1219 -58.24 7.32 -14.47
N ILE A 1220 -58.52 8.60 -14.74
CA ILE A 1220 -59.89 9.10 -14.93
C ILE A 1220 -60.53 8.50 -16.21
N VAL A 1221 -59.78 8.40 -17.30
CA VAL A 1221 -60.28 7.79 -18.55
C VAL A 1221 -60.62 6.31 -18.33
N GLN A 1222 -59.73 5.58 -17.64
CA GLN A 1222 -59.94 4.17 -17.32
C GLN A 1222 -61.08 3.95 -16.30
N GLU A 1223 -61.26 4.86 -15.34
CA GLU A 1223 -62.39 4.83 -14.39
C GLU A 1223 -63.75 4.91 -15.11
N ASN A 1224 -63.79 5.54 -16.28
CA ASN A 1224 -64.97 5.62 -17.14
C ASN A 1224 -65.13 4.45 -18.12
N SER A 1225 -64.39 3.35 -17.92
CA SER A 1225 -64.43 2.11 -18.73
C SER A 1225 -63.93 2.27 -20.18
N VAL A 1226 -63.11 3.27 -20.47
CA VAL A 1226 -62.44 3.46 -21.76
C VAL A 1226 -61.02 2.90 -21.68
N ALA A 1227 -60.61 2.07 -22.65
CA ALA A 1227 -59.26 1.52 -22.70
C ALA A 1227 -58.23 2.63 -23.00
N TRP A 1228 -57.17 2.76 -22.20
CA TRP A 1228 -56.18 3.82 -22.37
C TRP A 1228 -55.25 3.56 -23.56
N SER A 1229 -55.07 4.57 -24.41
CA SER A 1229 -54.02 4.65 -25.42
C SER A 1229 -53.32 5.99 -25.31
N ASP A 1230 -51.98 6.00 -25.32
CA ASP A 1230 -51.20 7.24 -25.31
C ASP A 1230 -51.53 8.13 -26.52
N GLY A 1231 -51.99 7.53 -27.63
CA GLY A 1231 -52.42 8.25 -28.83
C GLY A 1231 -53.55 9.26 -28.59
N TYR A 1232 -54.36 9.12 -27.53
CA TYR A 1232 -55.40 10.10 -27.17
C TYR A 1232 -54.83 11.48 -26.85
N LEU A 1233 -53.56 11.55 -26.45
CA LEU A 1233 -52.85 12.80 -26.20
C LEU A 1233 -52.52 13.56 -27.49
N GLU A 1234 -52.52 12.90 -28.66
CA GLU A 1234 -52.30 13.54 -29.95
C GLU A 1234 -53.55 14.28 -30.45
N GLU A 1235 -54.73 13.85 -30.03
CA GLU A 1235 -56.03 14.45 -30.39
C GLU A 1235 -56.35 15.73 -29.61
N VAL A 1236 -55.46 16.13 -28.68
CA VAL A 1236 -55.58 17.35 -27.90
C VAL A 1236 -54.46 18.31 -28.31
N PRO A 1237 -54.79 19.53 -28.77
CA PRO A 1237 -53.78 20.55 -29.02
C PRO A 1237 -52.89 20.76 -27.80
N VAL A 1238 -51.56 20.87 -28.01
CA VAL A 1238 -50.56 21.01 -26.93
C VAL A 1238 -50.93 22.13 -25.95
N ASP A 1239 -51.45 23.24 -26.48
CA ASP A 1239 -51.90 24.39 -25.69
C ASP A 1239 -53.06 24.06 -24.72
N ASP A 1240 -53.96 23.16 -25.09
CA ASP A 1240 -55.04 22.70 -24.22
C ASP A 1240 -54.59 21.55 -23.31
N LEU A 1241 -53.69 20.69 -23.80
CA LEU A 1241 -53.13 19.57 -23.07
C LEU A 1241 -52.37 20.01 -21.81
N PHE A 1242 -51.60 21.11 -21.92
CA PHE A 1242 -50.91 21.73 -20.78
C PHE A 1242 -51.71 22.87 -20.14
N GLY A 1243 -52.74 23.39 -20.81
CA GLY A 1243 -53.55 24.54 -20.36
C GLY A 1243 -54.77 24.22 -19.49
N ARG A 1244 -55.36 23.02 -19.62
CA ARG A 1244 -56.60 22.60 -18.92
C ARG A 1244 -56.31 21.64 -17.76
N SER A 1245 -57.26 21.42 -16.86
CA SER A 1245 -57.09 20.44 -15.76
C SER A 1245 -57.18 19.01 -16.28
N ALA A 1246 -56.66 18.04 -15.51
CA ALA A 1246 -56.65 16.63 -15.91
C ALA A 1246 -58.07 16.08 -16.09
N GLU A 1247 -59.01 16.50 -15.22
CA GLU A 1247 -60.41 16.11 -15.23
C GLU A 1247 -61.10 16.56 -16.53
N LYS A 1248 -60.91 17.82 -16.94
CA LYS A 1248 -61.48 18.34 -18.19
C LYS A 1248 -60.91 17.70 -19.45
N LEU A 1249 -59.64 17.29 -19.39
CA LEU A 1249 -59.00 16.59 -20.50
C LEU A 1249 -59.52 15.16 -20.60
N ALA A 1250 -59.61 14.47 -19.47
CA ALA A 1250 -60.14 13.12 -19.39
C ALA A 1250 -61.63 13.07 -19.76
N GLU A 1251 -62.47 14.01 -19.28
CA GLU A 1251 -63.88 14.13 -19.69
C GLU A 1251 -64.02 14.26 -21.21
N GLY A 1252 -63.23 15.14 -21.83
CA GLY A 1252 -63.26 15.32 -23.29
C GLY A 1252 -62.65 14.15 -24.09
N MET A 1253 -61.84 13.30 -23.47
CA MET A 1253 -61.36 12.04 -24.07
C MET A 1253 -62.42 10.94 -23.91
N VAL A 1254 -63.04 10.83 -22.73
CA VAL A 1254 -64.13 9.90 -22.46
C VAL A 1254 -65.34 10.20 -23.36
N GLU A 1255 -65.69 11.47 -23.58
CA GLU A 1255 -66.78 11.84 -24.51
C GLU A 1255 -66.48 11.52 -25.98
N ARG A 1256 -65.20 11.48 -26.38
CA ARG A 1256 -64.79 11.17 -27.76
C ARG A 1256 -64.62 9.68 -28.02
N HIS A 1257 -64.35 8.89 -26.98
CA HIS A 1257 -63.99 7.47 -27.05
C HIS A 1257 -64.94 6.54 -26.28
N ARG A 1258 -66.07 7.07 -25.77
CA ARG A 1258 -67.29 6.30 -25.42
C ARG A 1258 -68.13 6.08 -26.65
#